data_AF-A0A671UFC0-F1
#
_entry.id   AF-A0A671UFC0-F1
#
_cell.length_a   1.000
_cell.length_b   1.000
_cell.length_c   1.000
_cell.angle_alpha   90.00
_cell.angle_beta   90.00
_cell.angle_gamma   90.00
#
_symmetry.space_group_name_H-M   'P 1'
#
loop_
_entity.id
_entity.type
_entity.pdbx_description
1 polymer ?
#
loop_
_entity_poly.entity_id
_entity_poly.type
_entity_poly.pdbx_seq_one_letter_code
_entity_poly.pdbx_strand_id
1 'polypeptide(L)'
;MGHCLAVLHRAAAMWIQVRTMDGKETHRVDSLSKLTKVDELRVKIFELFKVEPERQRLFYRGKQMEDGHTIFDYNVGLNDIVQLLIRQKAPPGDVVKSKEKEAELSDSDSGCGSTQSESDKSSTHGEVEGQTAGTSAQTNAAELIDPGFGFYKINELVDARDLNMGAWFEAQILKVTKTTKTPKEEAAETEPAEEETLYHVKYEDYPENGVIQLLDKDVRPRARTVYQWHQLEPGMVVMVNYNPDDPKERGYWYDAEIQRKRETRTLREIYAKIILGDAGDSLNDCRIMFLTEIYKIEEPGSLGETPAGSESPLKRSNGPECKHCKDDPKKNCQWCNCHSCGIKQDPDKQLLCDECDMAYHIYCLNPPLTSIPEDEDWYCPGCRNDTSEVVKAGEKLKESKKKAKMASASSSSQRDWGKGMACVGRTKQCTIVPSNHYGPIPGIPVGSLWKFRVQVSESGVHRPHVAGIHGRSNDGAYSLVLAGGYEDDVDDGNEFTYTGSGGRDLSGNKRTAEQSCDQTLTHMNRALALNCNIPVNAKNGAEAKNWKEGKPVRVVRSCKGRKHSKYSPEEGNRYDGIYKIVKYWPAKGKSGFLVWRYLLKRDDDEPAPWTRDGKERIKKLGLTMQYPAGYQKEKENKNEVEEAAATPSKAKRKRKSQGSESTKTSPAKTPKKMKVEQYKLTKEQKALIKSDEANKKVWGEAMESLSLGPKFLNKVEEVFLCICCQEVVFQPITTECQHNVCRECLQRSFKAEVYTCPACRHDLGKNYSMAVNKSLQDILNQFFPGYSNGR
;
A
#
# COMPACT_ATOMS: atom_id res chain seq x y z
N MET A 1 -37.81 -42.57 -6.80
CA MET A 1 -38.24 -41.30 -7.44
C MET A 1 -37.70 -40.17 -6.58
N GLY A 2 -37.26 -39.05 -7.15
CA GLY A 2 -36.49 -38.02 -6.43
C GLY A 2 -37.31 -36.78 -6.08
N HIS A 3 -36.65 -35.82 -5.43
CA HIS A 3 -36.89 -34.38 -5.58
C HIS A 3 -35.60 -33.62 -5.28
N CYS A 4 -35.46 -32.41 -5.82
CA CYS A 4 -34.24 -31.61 -5.68
C CYS A 4 -34.11 -30.99 -4.29
N LEU A 5 -32.88 -30.93 -3.78
CA LEU A 5 -32.44 -29.92 -2.81
C LEU A 5 -31.04 -29.43 -3.21
N ALA A 6 -30.81 -28.13 -3.10
CA ALA A 6 -29.71 -27.48 -3.81
C ALA A 6 -28.35 -27.70 -3.14
N VAL A 7 -27.32 -27.96 -3.97
CA VAL A 7 -25.93 -27.78 -3.56
C VAL A 7 -25.65 -26.28 -3.51
N LEU A 8 -25.93 -25.68 -2.35
CA LEU A 8 -25.56 -24.31 -2.04
C LEU A 8 -24.06 -24.12 -2.25
N HIS A 9 -23.69 -23.25 -3.20
CA HIS A 9 -22.34 -22.71 -3.29
C HIS A 9 -22.07 -21.89 -2.02
N ARG A 10 -21.52 -22.52 -0.98
CA ARG A 10 -20.93 -21.77 0.14
C ARG A 10 -19.71 -21.04 -0.40
N ALA A 11 -19.88 -19.74 -0.62
CA ALA A 11 -18.83 -18.85 -1.10
C ALA A 11 -17.57 -19.00 -0.25
N ALA A 12 -16.40 -18.91 -0.88
CA ALA A 12 -15.13 -18.82 -0.17
C ALA A 12 -15.16 -17.55 0.67
N ALA A 13 -15.34 -17.71 1.99
CA ALA A 13 -15.64 -16.58 2.84
C ALA A 13 -14.43 -15.66 2.97
N MET A 14 -14.69 -14.35 2.91
CA MET A 14 -13.67 -13.34 3.09
C MET A 14 -13.25 -13.32 4.56
N TRP A 15 -12.02 -12.88 4.79
CA TRP A 15 -11.47 -12.66 6.11
C TRP A 15 -10.49 -11.51 6.04
N ILE A 16 -10.40 -10.76 7.12
CA ILE A 16 -9.51 -9.62 7.26
C ILE A 16 -8.61 -9.87 8.46
N GLN A 17 -7.44 -9.26 8.48
CA GLN A 17 -6.70 -9.12 9.72
C GLN A 17 -7.27 -7.92 10.45
N VAL A 18 -7.67 -8.11 11.70
CA VAL A 18 -7.80 -6.99 12.63
C VAL A 18 -6.53 -6.96 13.46
N ARG A 19 -5.90 -5.80 13.58
CA ARG A 19 -4.63 -5.59 14.32
C ARG A 19 -4.83 -4.50 15.33
N THR A 20 -4.40 -4.68 16.58
CA THR A 20 -4.44 -3.58 17.55
C THR A 20 -3.54 -2.42 17.09
N MET A 21 -3.90 -1.17 17.37
CA MET A 21 -3.14 0.00 16.86
C MET A 21 -1.68 0.03 17.32
N ASP A 22 -1.37 -0.53 18.49
CA ASP A 22 -0.02 -0.79 19.02
C ASP A 22 0.75 -1.92 18.28
N GLY A 23 0.10 -2.63 17.35
CA GLY A 23 0.61 -3.76 16.59
C GLY A 23 0.70 -5.10 17.34
N LYS A 24 0.37 -5.14 18.64
CA LYS A 24 0.68 -6.27 19.56
C LYS A 24 -0.21 -7.49 19.35
N GLU A 25 -1.52 -7.30 19.31
CA GLU A 25 -2.48 -8.34 18.95
C GLU A 25 -2.90 -8.20 17.48
N THR A 26 -3.16 -9.33 16.84
CA THR A 26 -3.66 -9.34 15.46
C THR A 26 -4.47 -10.61 15.24
N HIS A 27 -5.78 -10.53 15.47
CA HIS A 27 -6.70 -11.65 15.26
C HIS A 27 -7.32 -11.54 13.86
N ARG A 28 -7.35 -12.67 13.17
CA ARG A 28 -8.01 -12.81 11.88
C ARG A 28 -9.52 -12.92 12.12
N VAL A 29 -10.30 -12.03 11.53
CA VAL A 29 -11.76 -12.08 11.59
C VAL A 29 -12.29 -12.81 10.37
N ASP A 30 -12.95 -13.93 10.61
CA ASP A 30 -13.35 -14.91 9.60
C ASP A 30 -14.83 -14.85 9.22
N SER A 31 -15.17 -15.60 8.17
CA SER A 31 -16.54 -15.76 7.66
C SER A 31 -17.23 -14.43 7.28
N LEU A 32 -16.45 -13.44 6.82
CA LEU A 32 -16.93 -12.15 6.35
C LEU A 32 -17.41 -12.23 4.88
N SER A 33 -18.30 -11.32 4.53
CA SER A 33 -18.70 -11.02 3.15
C SER A 33 -18.18 -9.62 2.79
N LYS A 34 -18.05 -9.31 1.50
CA LYS A 34 -17.88 -7.91 1.06
C LYS A 34 -19.03 -7.01 1.53
N LEU A 35 -20.22 -7.59 1.71
CA LEU A 35 -21.40 -6.90 2.21
C LEU A 35 -21.52 -6.91 3.74
N THR A 36 -20.56 -7.49 4.47
CA THR A 36 -20.60 -7.47 5.95
C THR A 36 -20.45 -6.05 6.45
N LYS A 37 -21.31 -5.66 7.38
CA LYS A 37 -21.31 -4.32 7.97
C LYS A 37 -20.22 -4.12 9.02
N VAL A 38 -19.89 -2.87 9.32
CA VAL A 38 -18.93 -2.53 10.38
C VAL A 38 -19.47 -2.96 11.75
N ASP A 39 -20.77 -2.78 12.02
CA ASP A 39 -21.49 -3.29 13.19
C ASP A 39 -21.39 -4.83 13.32
N GLU A 40 -21.70 -5.58 12.26
CA GLU A 40 -21.51 -7.05 12.22
C GLU A 40 -20.04 -7.46 12.43
N LEU A 41 -19.10 -6.70 11.87
CA LEU A 41 -17.67 -6.92 12.04
C LEU A 41 -17.25 -6.73 13.52
N ARG A 42 -17.78 -5.71 14.21
CA ARG A 42 -17.48 -5.44 15.62
C ARG A 42 -17.92 -6.58 16.53
N VAL A 43 -19.08 -7.19 16.29
CA VAL A 43 -19.53 -8.36 17.06
C VAL A 43 -18.52 -9.51 16.94
N LYS A 44 -18.00 -9.78 15.74
CA LYS A 44 -16.97 -10.82 15.55
C LYS A 44 -15.60 -10.45 16.14
N ILE A 45 -15.27 -9.17 16.16
CA ILE A 45 -14.07 -8.68 16.87
C ILE A 45 -14.23 -8.86 18.38
N PHE A 46 -15.44 -8.72 18.93
CA PHE A 46 -15.74 -9.05 20.32
C PHE A 46 -15.58 -10.55 20.59
N GLU A 47 -16.04 -11.42 19.70
CA GLU A 47 -15.81 -12.87 19.81
C GLU A 47 -14.31 -13.23 19.85
N LEU A 48 -13.45 -12.50 19.14
CA LEU A 48 -12.04 -12.84 18.93
C LEU A 48 -11.06 -12.14 19.88
N PHE A 49 -11.22 -10.84 20.16
CA PHE A 49 -10.37 -10.07 21.07
C PHE A 49 -10.99 -9.96 22.49
N LYS A 50 -12.23 -10.40 22.67
CA LYS A 50 -13.01 -10.24 23.93
C LYS A 50 -13.21 -8.78 24.37
N VAL A 51 -13.13 -7.84 23.43
CA VAL A 51 -13.38 -6.40 23.56
C VAL A 51 -14.78 -6.06 23.05
N GLU A 52 -15.65 -5.56 23.92
CA GLU A 52 -17.06 -5.25 23.58
C GLU A 52 -17.16 -4.24 22.40
N PRO A 53 -18.17 -4.35 21.51
CA PRO A 53 -18.26 -3.53 20.27
C PRO A 53 -18.07 -2.02 20.47
N GLU A 54 -18.59 -1.48 21.58
CA GLU A 54 -18.51 -0.07 22.00
C GLU A 54 -17.07 0.39 22.33
N ARG A 55 -16.22 -0.55 22.77
CA ARG A 55 -14.81 -0.31 23.14
C ARG A 55 -13.86 -0.44 21.95
N GLN A 56 -14.37 -0.78 20.78
CA GLN A 56 -13.60 -0.87 19.54
C GLN A 56 -13.67 0.46 18.77
N ARG A 57 -12.54 0.90 18.20
CA ARG A 57 -12.54 1.83 17.06
C ARG A 57 -11.76 1.17 15.93
N LEU A 58 -12.38 1.07 14.76
CA LEU A 58 -11.83 0.39 13.60
C LEU A 58 -11.35 1.42 12.59
N PHE A 59 -10.16 1.25 12.04
CA PHE A 59 -9.56 2.14 11.06
C PHE A 59 -9.01 1.34 9.87
N TYR A 60 -9.11 1.89 8.66
CA TYR A 60 -8.47 1.33 7.48
C TYR A 60 -7.91 2.44 6.60
N ARG A 61 -6.62 2.35 6.26
CA ARG A 61 -5.86 3.38 5.52
C ARG A 61 -6.08 4.80 6.08
N GLY A 62 -6.09 4.94 7.41
CA GLY A 62 -6.28 6.22 8.12
C GLY A 62 -7.74 6.70 8.24
N LYS A 63 -8.72 6.05 7.63
CA LYS A 63 -10.15 6.38 7.81
C LYS A 63 -10.78 5.54 8.90
N GLN A 64 -11.54 6.15 9.81
CA GLN A 64 -12.36 5.41 10.77
C GLN A 64 -13.52 4.72 10.05
N MET A 65 -13.84 3.50 10.48
CA MET A 65 -14.95 2.69 9.96
C MET A 65 -16.16 2.83 10.87
N GLU A 66 -17.30 3.19 10.28
CA GLU A 66 -18.53 3.55 11.00
C GLU A 66 -19.68 2.60 10.68
N ASP A 67 -20.56 2.42 11.67
CA ASP A 67 -21.64 1.45 11.61
C ASP A 67 -22.71 1.87 10.59
N GLY A 68 -23.44 0.88 10.07
CA GLY A 68 -24.35 1.04 8.94
C GLY A 68 -23.68 0.79 7.57
N HIS A 69 -22.39 1.14 7.41
CA HIS A 69 -21.59 0.93 6.19
C HIS A 69 -21.03 -0.51 6.11
N THR A 70 -20.57 -0.92 4.92
CA THR A 70 -19.94 -2.23 4.69
C THR A 70 -18.41 -2.16 4.61
N ILE A 71 -17.73 -3.27 4.90
CA ILE A 71 -16.26 -3.34 4.81
C ILE A 71 -15.73 -3.12 3.38
N PHE A 72 -16.56 -3.32 2.34
CA PHE A 72 -16.17 -3.06 0.96
C PHE A 72 -16.26 -1.56 0.59
N ASP A 73 -17.08 -0.76 1.25
CA ASP A 73 -17.15 0.70 1.01
C ASP A 73 -15.84 1.41 1.40
N TYR A 74 -15.10 0.83 2.35
CA TYR A 74 -13.74 1.23 2.73
C TYR A 74 -12.64 0.56 1.87
N ASN A 75 -13.01 -0.22 0.86
CA ASN A 75 -12.11 -1.05 0.03
C ASN A 75 -11.23 -2.05 0.81
N VAL A 76 -11.73 -2.61 1.92
CA VAL A 76 -11.00 -3.64 2.67
C VAL A 76 -10.97 -4.96 1.88
N GLY A 77 -9.77 -5.44 1.56
CA GLY A 77 -9.51 -6.68 0.84
C GLY A 77 -9.42 -7.94 1.70
N LEU A 78 -9.14 -9.08 1.06
CA LEU A 78 -8.82 -10.33 1.74
C LEU A 78 -7.44 -10.23 2.42
N ASN A 79 -7.33 -10.61 3.69
CA ASN A 79 -6.09 -10.48 4.50
C ASN A 79 -5.59 -9.02 4.68
N ASP A 80 -6.39 -8.01 4.33
CA ASP A 80 -6.06 -6.62 4.64
C ASP A 80 -6.14 -6.36 6.15
N ILE A 81 -5.36 -5.38 6.61
CA ILE A 81 -5.26 -5.02 8.03
C ILE A 81 -6.18 -3.84 8.34
N VAL A 82 -7.32 -4.13 8.98
CA VAL A 82 -8.11 -3.12 9.71
C VAL A 82 -7.49 -2.96 11.10
N GLN A 83 -7.21 -1.72 11.48
CA GLN A 83 -6.58 -1.43 12.77
C GLN A 83 -7.67 -1.20 13.84
N LEU A 84 -7.59 -1.94 14.92
CA LEU A 84 -8.47 -1.87 16.09
C LEU A 84 -7.78 -1.06 17.18
N LEU A 85 -8.27 0.13 17.48
CA LEU A 85 -8.02 0.75 18.77
C LEU A 85 -8.91 0.08 19.82
N ILE A 86 -8.30 -0.54 20.83
CA ILE A 86 -8.98 -1.08 22.00
C ILE A 86 -9.02 0.00 23.08
N ARG A 87 -10.21 0.48 23.45
CA ARG A 87 -10.40 1.21 24.71
C ARG A 87 -10.27 0.24 25.89
N GLN A 88 -9.45 0.56 26.89
CA GLN A 88 -9.37 -0.21 28.14
C GLN A 88 -10.62 0.01 29.03
N LYS A 89 -10.60 -0.53 30.25
CA LYS A 89 -11.55 -0.24 31.34
C LYS A 89 -10.79 0.40 32.51
N ALA A 90 -11.47 1.19 33.35
CA ALA A 90 -10.89 2.00 34.43
C ALA A 90 -10.91 1.33 35.83
N PRO A 91 -10.27 1.95 36.85
CA PRO A 91 -10.52 1.73 38.28
C PRO A 91 -11.71 2.57 38.80
N PRO A 92 -12.14 2.42 40.08
CA PRO A 92 -13.57 2.63 40.41
C PRO A 92 -13.97 3.33 41.73
N GLY A 93 -15.25 3.76 41.77
CA GLY A 93 -15.99 4.28 42.94
C GLY A 93 -16.63 5.67 42.67
N ASP A 94 -17.75 6.07 43.27
CA ASP A 94 -18.72 5.33 44.12
C ASP A 94 -20.12 6.02 44.04
N VAL A 95 -21.23 5.31 44.35
CA VAL A 95 -22.65 5.58 43.92
C VAL A 95 -23.26 6.92 44.40
N VAL A 96 -24.40 7.46 43.89
CA VAL A 96 -25.80 7.15 44.33
C VAL A 96 -26.88 7.86 43.44
N LYS A 97 -27.87 7.08 42.91
CA LYS A 97 -29.37 7.26 42.77
C LYS A 97 -30.01 8.67 42.53
N SER A 98 -31.17 8.86 41.86
CA SER A 98 -32.27 7.95 41.40
C SER A 98 -33.35 8.61 40.49
N LYS A 99 -34.13 7.78 39.76
CA LYS A 99 -35.56 7.91 39.32
C LYS A 99 -35.91 8.96 38.22
N GLU A 100 -36.40 8.56 37.03
CA GLU A 100 -37.74 8.05 36.61
C GLU A 100 -38.75 9.15 36.20
N LYS A 101 -39.07 9.29 34.89
CA LYS A 101 -40.30 8.73 34.26
C LYS A 101 -40.40 8.98 32.73
N GLU A 102 -41.37 8.32 32.10
CA GLU A 102 -41.57 8.22 30.63
C GLU A 102 -42.87 8.90 30.14
N ALA A 103 -42.85 9.34 28.87
CA ALA A 103 -43.94 9.42 27.86
C ALA A 103 -43.36 10.22 26.66
N GLU A 104 -43.23 9.70 25.43
CA GLU A 104 -44.28 9.38 24.44
C GLU A 104 -45.21 10.57 24.11
N LEU A 105 -45.64 10.85 22.87
CA LEU A 105 -45.28 10.48 21.48
C LEU A 105 -46.23 11.31 20.58
N SER A 106 -45.79 11.84 19.41
CA SER A 106 -46.57 11.88 18.14
C SER A 106 -46.04 12.88 17.10
N ASP A 107 -45.91 12.43 15.84
CA ASP A 107 -45.78 13.27 14.63
C ASP A 107 -47.08 14.07 14.36
N SER A 108 -47.09 15.16 13.57
CA SER A 108 -47.03 15.17 12.10
C SER A 108 -46.65 16.58 11.60
N ASP A 109 -45.66 16.75 10.74
CA ASP A 109 -45.75 16.74 9.27
C ASP A 109 -46.65 17.83 8.63
N SER A 110 -46.02 18.74 7.88
CA SER A 110 -46.54 19.45 6.69
C SER A 110 -45.44 20.34 6.09
N GLY A 111 -45.20 20.25 4.78
CA GLY A 111 -44.15 21.01 4.06
C GLY A 111 -44.65 21.87 2.89
N CYS A 112 -43.71 22.27 2.01
CA CYS A 112 -43.83 23.21 0.88
C CYS A 112 -43.95 24.70 1.26
N GLY A 113 -43.53 25.66 0.42
CA GLY A 113 -42.95 25.56 -0.94
C GLY A 113 -42.15 26.82 -1.35
N SER A 114 -41.53 26.79 -2.54
CA SER A 114 -40.44 27.71 -2.96
C SER A 114 -40.84 28.86 -3.90
N THR A 115 -40.12 30.00 -3.82
CA THR A 115 -39.81 30.99 -4.91
C THR A 115 -38.71 31.97 -4.41
N GLN A 116 -37.62 32.28 -5.14
CA GLN A 116 -37.42 33.32 -6.20
C GLN A 116 -37.63 34.78 -5.71
N SER A 117 -36.77 35.80 -5.95
CA SER A 117 -35.46 35.92 -6.66
C SER A 117 -34.70 37.22 -6.27
N GLU A 118 -33.43 37.37 -6.71
CA GLU A 118 -32.64 38.58 -7.17
C GLU A 118 -33.14 40.03 -6.88
N SER A 119 -32.37 41.13 -6.71
CA SER A 119 -30.93 41.52 -6.62
C SER A 119 -30.88 43.05 -6.24
N ASP A 120 -29.85 43.95 -6.29
CA ASP A 120 -28.43 44.07 -6.71
C ASP A 120 -27.81 45.39 -6.12
N LYS A 121 -26.45 45.60 -6.18
CA LYS A 121 -25.68 46.90 -6.03
C LYS A 121 -25.75 47.70 -4.71
N SER A 122 -24.79 48.60 -4.33
CA SER A 122 -23.35 48.78 -4.67
C SER A 122 -22.63 49.83 -3.77
N SER A 123 -21.45 49.46 -3.23
CA SER A 123 -20.22 50.28 -2.95
C SER A 123 -20.23 51.78 -2.55
N THR A 124 -19.51 52.13 -1.47
CA THR A 124 -18.45 53.18 -1.44
C THR A 124 -17.47 53.04 -0.25
N HIS A 125 -16.32 53.75 -0.31
CA HIS A 125 -15.21 53.74 0.66
C HIS A 125 -15.35 54.73 1.84
N GLY A 126 -14.60 54.50 2.93
CA GLY A 126 -14.31 55.51 3.96
C GLY A 126 -13.42 55.00 5.12
N GLU A 127 -12.15 55.43 5.15
CA GLU A 127 -11.24 55.37 6.32
C GLU A 127 -11.47 56.64 7.19
N VAL A 128 -11.04 56.84 8.45
CA VAL A 128 -9.83 56.44 9.22
C VAL A 128 -10.18 56.32 10.73
N GLU A 129 -9.27 55.71 11.50
CA GLU A 129 -9.13 55.51 12.97
C GLU A 129 -9.75 56.55 13.95
N GLY A 130 -10.12 56.13 15.18
CA GLY A 130 -10.71 57.06 16.19
C GLY A 130 -10.84 56.71 17.70
N GLN A 131 -10.47 55.50 18.17
CA GLN A 131 -10.39 55.09 19.61
C GLN A 131 -11.65 55.11 20.53
N THR A 132 -11.55 54.33 21.62
CA THR A 132 -12.39 54.30 22.85
C THR A 132 -13.91 54.10 22.75
N ALA A 133 -14.34 52.84 22.86
CA ALA A 133 -15.29 52.41 23.90
C ALA A 133 -15.15 50.89 24.11
N GLY A 134 -15.20 50.44 25.36
CA GLY A 134 -15.14 49.01 25.68
C GLY A 134 -16.54 48.39 25.73
N THR A 135 -16.79 47.37 24.91
CA THR A 135 -17.91 46.44 25.11
C THR A 135 -17.32 45.06 25.33
N SER A 136 -17.46 44.53 26.54
CA SER A 136 -17.09 43.15 26.85
C SER A 136 -17.98 42.19 26.07
N ALA A 137 -17.48 41.66 24.96
CA ALA A 137 -18.06 40.49 24.32
C ALA A 137 -17.93 39.33 25.30
N GLN A 138 -19.01 39.05 26.04
CA GLN A 138 -19.06 37.99 27.02
C GLN A 138 -18.80 36.66 26.30
N THR A 139 -17.60 36.11 26.47
CA THR A 139 -17.40 34.68 26.28
C THR A 139 -18.35 33.99 27.26
N ASN A 140 -19.38 33.33 26.74
CA ASN A 140 -20.20 32.41 27.53
C ASN A 140 -19.27 31.29 28.00
N ALA A 141 -18.64 31.49 29.15
CA ALA A 141 -17.86 30.48 29.83
C ALA A 141 -18.84 29.36 30.16
N ALA A 142 -18.76 28.27 29.39
CA ALA A 142 -19.68 27.15 29.51
C ALA A 142 -19.57 26.64 30.96
N GLU A 143 -20.66 26.79 31.70
CA GLU A 143 -20.67 26.72 33.15
C GLU A 143 -20.09 25.37 33.61
N LEU A 144 -19.20 25.37 34.61
CA LEU A 144 -18.51 24.16 35.06
C LEU A 144 -19.47 23.28 35.86
N ILE A 145 -20.33 22.57 35.14
CA ILE A 145 -21.35 21.69 35.68
C ILE A 145 -20.65 20.52 36.35
N ASP A 146 -20.74 20.48 37.67
CA ASP A 146 -20.30 19.36 38.48
C ASP A 146 -21.27 18.18 38.26
N PRO A 147 -20.82 17.04 37.71
CA PRO A 147 -21.66 15.86 37.55
C PRO A 147 -21.98 15.17 38.90
N GLY A 148 -21.31 15.54 39.99
CA GLY A 148 -21.43 14.88 41.30
C GLY A 148 -20.62 13.59 41.42
N PHE A 149 -19.76 13.26 40.45
CA PHE A 149 -18.90 12.08 40.45
C PHE A 149 -17.74 12.20 39.45
N GLY A 150 -16.61 11.56 39.74
CA GLY A 150 -15.37 11.72 38.97
C GLY A 150 -14.56 12.94 39.42
N PHE A 151 -13.34 13.07 38.90
CA PHE A 151 -12.36 14.07 39.34
C PHE A 151 -12.43 15.39 38.55
N TYR A 152 -13.14 15.41 37.43
CA TYR A 152 -13.20 16.55 36.49
C TYR A 152 -14.64 16.92 36.14
N LYS A 153 -14.90 18.22 35.92
CA LYS A 153 -16.24 18.76 35.67
C LYS A 153 -16.57 18.81 34.18
N ILE A 154 -17.86 18.88 33.87
CA ILE A 154 -18.31 19.15 32.50
C ILE A 154 -17.89 20.58 32.14
N ASN A 155 -17.47 20.77 30.89
CA ASN A 155 -16.81 21.96 30.34
C ASN A 155 -15.37 22.22 30.82
N GLU A 156 -14.78 21.37 31.67
CA GLU A 156 -13.40 21.54 32.14
C GLU A 156 -12.35 21.26 31.04
N LEU A 157 -11.26 22.04 31.06
CA LEU A 157 -10.14 21.92 30.13
C LEU A 157 -9.10 20.94 30.67
N VAL A 158 -8.83 19.90 29.89
CA VAL A 158 -8.01 18.75 30.23
C VAL A 158 -6.95 18.50 29.16
N ASP A 159 -5.97 17.67 29.49
CA ASP A 159 -5.19 16.95 28.51
C ASP A 159 -5.73 15.52 28.40
N ALA A 160 -5.98 15.11 27.16
CA ALA A 160 -6.52 13.81 26.80
C ALA A 160 -5.46 13.02 26.03
N ARG A 161 -5.21 11.77 26.42
CA ARG A 161 -4.24 10.91 25.76
C ARG A 161 -4.84 10.25 24.52
N ASP A 162 -4.18 10.40 23.38
CA ASP A 162 -4.47 9.55 22.22
C ASP A 162 -3.90 8.15 22.45
N LEU A 163 -4.80 7.17 22.41
CA LEU A 163 -4.50 5.78 22.73
C LEU A 163 -3.79 5.02 21.59
N ASN A 164 -3.59 5.64 20.41
CA ASN A 164 -2.88 5.03 19.29
C ASN A 164 -1.39 5.34 19.33
N MET A 165 -1.05 6.59 19.63
CA MET A 165 0.33 7.09 19.61
C MET A 165 0.91 7.36 21.00
N GLY A 166 0.10 7.38 22.06
CA GLY A 166 0.53 7.67 23.43
C GLY A 166 0.80 9.15 23.74
N ALA A 167 0.47 10.05 22.81
CA ALA A 167 0.66 11.48 22.98
C ALA A 167 -0.55 12.14 23.69
N TRP A 168 -0.31 13.24 24.37
CA TRP A 168 -1.33 14.06 25.04
C TRP A 168 -1.72 15.28 24.20
N PHE A 169 -3.02 15.55 24.15
CA PHE A 169 -3.61 16.63 23.35
C PHE A 169 -4.59 17.45 24.18
N GLU A 170 -4.66 18.75 23.88
CA GLU A 170 -5.63 19.68 24.44
C GLU A 170 -7.07 19.26 24.12
N ALA A 171 -7.87 19.02 25.16
CA ALA A 171 -9.29 18.67 25.04
C ALA A 171 -10.17 19.35 26.11
N GLN A 172 -11.48 19.37 25.86
CA GLN A 172 -12.50 19.79 26.82
C GLN A 172 -13.45 18.62 27.13
N ILE A 173 -13.86 18.46 28.39
CA ILE A 173 -14.91 17.51 28.78
C ILE A 173 -16.27 18.07 28.38
N LEU A 174 -17.06 17.30 27.63
CA LEU A 174 -18.44 17.64 27.25
C LEU A 174 -19.50 16.85 28.03
N LYS A 175 -19.14 15.70 28.58
CA LYS A 175 -20.03 14.87 29.42
C LYS A 175 -19.20 13.94 30.32
N VAL A 176 -19.67 13.69 31.53
CA VAL A 176 -19.13 12.64 32.42
C VAL A 176 -20.23 11.60 32.65
N THR A 177 -19.88 10.31 32.61
CA THR A 177 -20.83 9.20 32.79
C THR A 177 -20.20 8.06 33.56
N LYS A 178 -20.97 7.37 34.40
CA LYS A 178 -20.55 6.11 35.01
C LYS A 178 -20.88 4.90 34.15
N THR A 179 -20.15 3.81 34.35
CA THR A 179 -20.48 2.47 33.88
C THR A 179 -20.11 1.43 34.95
N THR A 180 -20.77 0.27 34.97
CA THR A 180 -20.53 -0.80 35.96
C THR A 180 -19.87 -2.01 35.30
N LYS A 181 -18.91 -2.64 35.99
CA LYS A 181 -18.35 -3.93 35.54
C LYS A 181 -19.38 -5.06 35.74
N THR A 182 -19.98 -5.55 34.66
CA THR A 182 -20.61 -6.89 34.64
C THR A 182 -19.55 -7.98 34.79
N PRO A 183 -19.72 -8.95 35.70
CA PRO A 183 -18.82 -10.11 35.80
C PRO A 183 -18.89 -11.00 34.55
N LYS A 184 -17.77 -11.66 34.22
CA LYS A 184 -17.77 -12.81 33.31
C LYS A 184 -17.92 -14.11 34.12
N GLU A 185 -18.74 -15.03 33.65
CA GLU A 185 -18.93 -16.34 34.27
C GLU A 185 -17.67 -17.21 34.10
N GLU A 186 -16.80 -17.28 35.12
CA GLU A 186 -16.02 -18.47 35.55
C GLU A 186 -15.04 -18.14 36.71
N ALA A 187 -15.56 -17.67 37.85
CA ALA A 187 -14.87 -17.71 39.16
C ALA A 187 -15.91 -17.58 40.29
N ALA A 188 -15.65 -18.21 41.45
CA ALA A 188 -16.55 -18.16 42.59
C ALA A 188 -16.12 -17.13 43.65
N GLU A 189 -17.01 -16.16 43.88
CA GLU A 189 -17.17 -15.30 45.07
C GLU A 189 -16.10 -14.23 45.43
N THR A 190 -16.61 -13.15 46.04
CA THR A 190 -15.91 -12.08 46.78
C THR A 190 -14.92 -11.16 46.05
N GLU A 191 -15.45 -10.23 45.23
CA GLU A 191 -15.09 -8.79 45.25
C GLU A 191 -16.34 -7.95 44.81
N PRO A 192 -16.49 -6.67 45.22
CA PRO A 192 -17.66 -5.86 44.89
C PRO A 192 -17.60 -5.25 43.47
N ALA A 193 -18.77 -4.82 42.96
CA ALA A 193 -18.89 -4.31 41.58
C ALA A 193 -18.33 -2.89 41.42
N GLU A 194 -17.12 -2.82 40.87
CA GLU A 194 -16.38 -1.61 40.52
C GLU A 194 -17.14 -0.65 39.56
N GLU A 195 -17.53 0.54 40.04
CA GLU A 195 -18.10 1.64 39.23
C GLU A 195 -17.01 2.47 38.53
N GLU A 196 -16.91 2.41 37.20
CA GLU A 196 -15.94 3.18 36.41
C GLU A 196 -16.50 4.53 35.95
N THR A 197 -15.68 5.59 35.99
CA THR A 197 -16.02 6.89 35.40
C THR A 197 -15.41 7.06 34.00
N LEU A 198 -16.25 7.50 33.05
CA LEU A 198 -15.93 7.77 31.65
C LEU A 198 -16.10 9.26 31.34
N TYR A 199 -15.07 9.87 30.76
CA TYR A 199 -15.08 11.26 30.31
C TYR A 199 -15.25 11.32 28.80
N HIS A 200 -16.29 12.00 28.34
CA HIS A 200 -16.55 12.26 26.92
C HIS A 200 -15.89 13.60 26.60
N VAL A 201 -14.65 13.55 26.12
CA VAL A 201 -13.86 14.73 25.77
C VAL A 201 -13.94 15.02 24.27
N LYS A 202 -13.64 16.26 23.90
CA LYS A 202 -13.45 16.70 22.51
C LYS A 202 -12.11 17.41 22.42
N TYR A 203 -11.26 17.00 21.47
CA TYR A 203 -10.00 17.70 21.19
C TYR A 203 -10.27 19.12 20.64
N GLU A 204 -9.47 20.09 21.07
CA GLU A 204 -9.63 21.50 20.65
C GLU A 204 -9.31 21.69 19.16
N ASP A 205 -8.23 21.07 18.69
CA ASP A 205 -7.69 21.25 17.33
C ASP A 205 -8.21 20.24 16.29
N TYR A 206 -8.82 19.15 16.74
CA TYR A 206 -9.24 18.03 15.89
C TYR A 206 -10.76 17.78 16.01
N PRO A 207 -11.62 18.78 15.70
CA PRO A 207 -13.07 18.67 15.84
C PRO A 207 -13.69 17.56 14.98
N GLU A 208 -13.04 17.18 13.89
CA GLU A 208 -13.42 16.06 13.00
C GLU A 208 -13.31 14.68 13.67
N ASN A 209 -12.51 14.53 14.73
CA ASN A 209 -12.48 13.31 15.55
C ASN A 209 -13.73 13.15 16.45
N GLY A 210 -14.59 14.17 16.48
CA GLY A 210 -15.86 14.20 17.21
C GLY A 210 -15.66 14.20 18.73
N VAL A 211 -16.54 13.48 19.43
CA VAL A 211 -16.46 13.27 20.87
C VAL A 211 -15.87 11.89 21.15
N ILE A 212 -14.80 11.83 21.94
CA ILE A 212 -14.12 10.61 22.35
C ILE A 212 -14.36 10.32 23.83
N GLN A 213 -14.70 9.08 24.13
CA GLN A 213 -14.72 8.57 25.50
C GLN A 213 -13.32 8.10 25.90
N LEU A 214 -12.85 8.57 27.05
CA LEU A 214 -11.60 8.18 27.70
C LEU A 214 -11.85 7.84 29.18
N LEU A 215 -10.87 7.14 29.75
CA LEU A 215 -10.82 6.75 31.16
C LEU A 215 -10.11 7.82 31.98
N ASP A 216 -10.27 7.76 33.30
CA ASP A 216 -9.61 8.67 34.24
C ASP A 216 -8.08 8.73 34.08
N LYS A 217 -7.40 7.58 33.97
CA LYS A 217 -5.95 7.51 33.71
C LYS A 217 -5.49 8.11 32.35
N ASP A 218 -6.42 8.33 31.43
CA ASP A 218 -6.16 8.86 30.08
C ASP A 218 -6.63 10.33 29.93
N VAL A 219 -7.10 10.95 31.03
CA VAL A 219 -7.51 12.36 31.12
C VAL A 219 -6.87 12.99 32.35
N ARG A 220 -6.19 14.12 32.20
CA ARG A 220 -5.58 14.87 33.32
C ARG A 220 -5.87 16.37 33.25
N PRO A 221 -5.75 17.13 34.36
CA PRO A 221 -5.91 18.58 34.30
C PRO A 221 -4.97 19.19 33.26
N ARG A 222 -5.45 20.16 32.46
CA ARG A 222 -4.63 20.83 31.43
C ARG A 222 -3.30 21.28 32.03
N ALA A 223 -2.21 20.76 31.47
CA ALA A 223 -0.85 21.06 31.90
C ALA A 223 -0.57 22.54 31.73
N ARG A 224 -0.20 23.19 32.84
CA ARG A 224 -0.04 24.64 32.95
C ARG A 224 1.30 25.06 33.53
N THR A 225 1.90 24.23 34.37
CA THR A 225 3.19 24.51 35.00
C THR A 225 4.34 24.03 34.11
N VAL A 226 5.21 24.94 33.68
CA VAL A 226 6.46 24.61 32.96
C VAL A 226 7.61 24.59 33.95
N TYR A 227 8.34 23.47 33.99
CA TYR A 227 9.53 23.33 34.84
C TYR A 227 10.68 24.19 34.33
N GLN A 228 11.25 24.99 35.24
CA GLN A 228 12.50 25.70 34.99
C GLN A 228 13.69 24.75 34.98
N TRP A 229 14.74 25.09 34.23
CA TRP A 229 15.92 24.22 34.06
C TRP A 229 16.53 23.71 35.39
N HIS A 230 16.50 24.51 36.46
CA HIS A 230 17.02 24.13 37.77
C HIS A 230 16.12 23.15 38.55
N GLN A 231 14.86 22.97 38.15
CA GLN A 231 13.89 22.06 38.80
C GLN A 231 13.88 20.65 38.20
N LEU A 232 14.57 20.44 37.07
CA LEU A 232 14.59 19.17 36.35
C LEU A 232 15.71 18.26 36.87
N GLU A 233 15.39 17.03 37.27
CA GLU A 233 16.35 16.06 37.82
C GLU A 233 16.15 14.67 37.18
N PRO A 234 17.20 13.82 37.09
CA PRO A 234 17.05 12.44 36.65
C PRO A 234 16.08 11.64 37.53
N GLY A 235 15.27 10.80 36.91
CA GLY A 235 14.18 10.05 37.57
C GLY A 235 12.83 10.76 37.60
N MET A 236 12.76 12.07 37.29
CA MET A 236 11.48 12.77 37.16
C MET A 236 10.72 12.30 35.91
N VAL A 237 9.41 12.06 36.06
CA VAL A 237 8.48 11.90 34.94
C VAL A 237 7.85 13.25 34.62
N VAL A 238 7.97 13.68 33.37
CA VAL A 238 7.56 15.01 32.88
C VAL A 238 6.92 14.89 31.51
N MET A 239 6.12 15.88 31.09
CA MET A 239 5.60 15.92 29.71
C MET A 239 6.53 16.75 28.82
N VAL A 240 6.96 16.18 27.68
CA VAL A 240 7.94 16.77 26.75
C VAL A 240 7.43 16.75 25.32
N ASN A 241 7.84 17.73 24.50
CA ASN A 241 7.67 17.63 23.06
C ASN A 241 8.78 16.79 22.43
N TYR A 242 8.40 15.76 21.65
CA TYR A 242 9.34 14.89 20.93
C TYR A 242 8.75 14.46 19.57
N ASN A 243 9.63 14.09 18.64
CA ASN A 243 9.27 13.57 17.33
C ASN A 243 10.00 12.23 17.10
N PRO A 244 9.29 11.08 17.08
CA PRO A 244 9.91 9.77 16.88
C PRO A 244 10.60 9.58 15.52
N ASP A 245 10.10 10.24 14.46
CA ASP A 245 10.58 10.05 13.07
C ASP A 245 11.72 11.01 12.70
N ASP A 246 11.69 12.26 13.17
CA ASP A 246 12.76 13.26 13.01
C ASP A 246 13.09 13.93 14.36
N PRO A 247 13.90 13.29 15.23
CA PRO A 247 14.18 13.75 16.62
C PRO A 247 14.86 15.12 16.78
N LYS A 248 15.05 15.89 15.70
CA LYS A 248 15.54 17.27 15.73
C LYS A 248 14.42 18.29 15.56
N GLU A 249 13.29 17.87 15.01
CA GLU A 249 12.12 18.71 14.79
C GLU A 249 11.16 18.64 15.97
N ARG A 250 10.17 19.54 15.96
CA ARG A 250 9.03 19.50 16.88
C ARG A 250 8.08 18.37 16.46
N GLY A 251 7.41 17.77 17.43
CA GLY A 251 6.41 16.72 17.24
C GLY A 251 5.25 16.88 18.24
N TYR A 252 4.91 15.80 18.94
CA TYR A 252 3.78 15.73 19.87
C TYR A 252 4.24 15.65 21.34
N TRP A 253 3.30 15.72 22.27
CA TRP A 253 3.57 15.75 23.72
C TRP A 253 3.49 14.36 24.33
N TYR A 254 4.58 13.90 24.92
CA TYR A 254 4.68 12.57 25.52
C TYR A 254 5.07 12.65 26.99
N ASP A 255 4.64 11.68 27.79
CA ASP A 255 5.23 11.45 29.11
C ASP A 255 6.65 10.89 28.93
N ALA A 256 7.61 11.38 29.71
CA ALA A 256 9.00 10.94 29.61
C ALA A 256 9.72 10.96 30.97
N GLU A 257 10.49 9.91 31.22
CA GLU A 257 11.33 9.74 32.41
C GLU A 257 12.74 10.32 32.11
N ILE A 258 13.19 11.35 32.85
CA ILE A 258 14.50 11.98 32.60
C ILE A 258 15.61 11.00 33.00
N GLN A 259 16.40 10.54 32.02
CA GLN A 259 17.49 9.59 32.26
C GLN A 259 18.82 10.29 32.54
N ARG A 260 19.09 11.41 31.86
CA ARG A 260 20.37 12.14 31.98
C ARG A 260 20.20 13.62 31.67
N LYS A 261 20.63 14.47 32.61
CA LYS A 261 20.75 15.93 32.44
C LYS A 261 22.23 16.30 32.35
N ARG A 262 22.59 17.22 31.46
CA ARG A 262 23.96 17.71 31.26
C ARG A 262 23.95 19.21 31.02
N GLU A 263 24.84 19.93 31.71
CA GLU A 263 25.06 21.36 31.53
C GLU A 263 26.55 21.66 31.33
N THR A 264 26.81 22.65 30.50
CA THR A 264 28.13 23.27 30.27
C THR A 264 27.91 24.76 30.03
N ARG A 265 28.99 25.56 30.01
CA ARG A 265 28.92 27.03 29.82
C ARG A 265 28.16 27.49 28.55
N THR A 266 27.98 26.62 27.56
CA THR A 266 27.36 26.95 26.26
C THR A 266 26.30 25.96 25.77
N LEU A 267 26.10 24.83 26.46
CA LEU A 267 25.15 23.79 26.05
C LEU A 267 24.42 23.20 27.27
N ARG A 268 23.11 23.07 27.13
CA ARG A 268 22.20 22.31 28.00
C ARG A 268 21.64 21.15 27.19
N GLU A 269 21.63 19.96 27.78
CA GLU A 269 21.16 18.74 27.12
C GLU A 269 20.37 17.89 28.14
N ILE A 270 19.19 17.41 27.74
CA ILE A 270 18.44 16.39 28.48
C ILE A 270 18.23 15.21 27.55
N TYR A 271 18.41 14.01 28.11
CA TYR A 271 18.08 12.74 27.52
C TYR A 271 17.04 12.07 28.42
N ALA A 272 15.95 11.60 27.82
CA ALA A 272 14.83 11.00 28.53
C ALA A 272 14.37 9.71 27.84
N LYS A 273 13.60 8.92 28.57
CA LYS A 273 12.90 7.74 28.08
C LYS A 273 11.45 8.13 27.79
N ILE A 274 11.10 8.25 26.51
CA ILE A 274 9.76 8.59 26.04
C ILE A 274 8.84 7.40 26.28
N ILE A 275 7.63 7.63 26.80
CA ILE A 275 6.58 6.62 27.02
C ILE A 275 5.54 6.78 25.90
N LEU A 276 5.27 5.70 25.16
CA LEU A 276 4.40 5.71 23.97
C LEU A 276 3.04 4.99 24.19
N GLY A 277 2.72 4.64 25.43
CA GLY A 277 1.41 4.08 25.80
C GLY A 277 1.46 3.20 27.05
N ASP A 278 0.29 2.81 27.56
CA ASP A 278 0.17 2.03 28.81
C ASP A 278 0.74 0.61 28.74
N ALA A 279 0.98 0.10 27.54
CA ALA A 279 1.51 -1.26 27.32
C ALA A 279 3.05 -1.37 27.46
N GLY A 280 3.68 -0.37 28.10
CA GLY A 280 5.11 -0.35 28.46
C GLY A 280 6.07 0.09 27.35
N ASP A 281 5.55 0.48 26.17
CA ASP A 281 6.36 0.86 25.02
C ASP A 281 7.12 2.16 25.29
N SER A 282 8.44 2.11 25.13
CA SER A 282 9.28 3.28 25.42
C SER A 282 10.56 3.35 24.58
N LEU A 283 10.92 4.57 24.19
CA LEU A 283 12.16 4.89 23.48
C LEU A 283 13.18 5.43 24.49
N ASN A 284 14.42 4.92 24.48
CA ASN A 284 15.45 5.23 25.48
C ASN A 284 16.57 6.12 24.90
N ASP A 285 17.24 6.89 25.76
CA ASP A 285 18.27 7.90 25.43
C ASP A 285 17.81 8.94 24.37
N CYS A 286 16.53 9.29 24.36
CA CYS A 286 15.97 10.29 23.46
C CYS A 286 16.40 11.71 23.88
N ARG A 287 17.15 12.40 23.02
CA ARG A 287 17.56 13.79 23.23
C ARG A 287 16.33 14.71 23.14
N ILE A 288 16.02 15.43 24.22
CA ILE A 288 14.97 16.45 24.23
C ILE A 288 15.52 17.77 23.69
N MET A 289 14.84 18.33 22.69
CA MET A 289 15.25 19.57 22.01
C MET A 289 14.60 20.82 22.63
N PHE A 290 13.34 20.71 23.07
CA PHE A 290 12.52 21.85 23.54
C PHE A 290 12.63 22.05 25.05
N LEU A 291 13.85 22.34 25.52
CA LEU A 291 14.21 22.44 26.95
C LEU A 291 13.53 23.58 27.72
N THR A 292 12.84 24.50 27.02
CA THR A 292 12.03 25.59 27.58
C THR A 292 10.55 25.24 27.74
N GLU A 293 10.15 24.05 27.30
CA GLU A 293 8.74 23.61 27.20
C GLU A 293 8.60 22.20 27.80
N ILE A 294 9.17 21.98 28.99
CA ILE A 294 9.05 20.73 29.74
C ILE A 294 8.00 20.96 30.82
N TYR A 295 6.85 20.30 30.69
CA TYR A 295 5.67 20.51 31.53
C TYR A 295 5.65 19.56 32.72
N LYS A 296 5.13 20.06 33.85
CA LYS A 296 4.67 19.22 34.96
C LYS A 296 3.45 18.43 34.52
N ILE A 297 3.40 17.16 34.93
CA ILE A 297 2.18 16.36 34.91
C ILE A 297 1.35 16.80 36.12
N GLU A 298 0.17 17.37 35.87
CA GLU A 298 -0.74 17.83 36.92
C GLU A 298 -1.60 16.65 37.42
N GLU A 299 -1.80 16.55 38.74
CA GLU A 299 -2.55 15.44 39.36
C GLU A 299 -3.99 15.85 39.70
N PRO A 300 -4.96 14.92 39.70
CA PRO A 300 -6.33 15.19 40.16
C PRO A 300 -6.35 15.88 41.53
N GLY A 301 -7.21 16.88 41.71
CA GLY A 301 -7.29 17.62 42.98
C GLY A 301 -6.13 18.59 43.26
N SER A 302 -5.13 18.73 42.38
CA SER A 302 -4.06 19.75 42.51
C SER A 302 -4.55 21.21 42.46
N LEU A 303 -5.86 21.42 42.25
CA LEU A 303 -6.52 22.73 42.27
C LEU A 303 -6.68 23.24 43.71
N GLY A 304 -5.56 23.71 44.29
CA GLY A 304 -5.65 24.67 45.40
C GLY A 304 -6.44 25.91 44.96
N GLU A 305 -7.38 26.33 45.82
CA GLU A 305 -8.47 27.26 45.50
C GLU A 305 -8.05 28.49 44.67
N THR A 306 -8.22 28.37 43.34
CA THR A 306 -8.04 29.47 42.38
C THR A 306 -9.36 29.65 41.63
N PRO A 307 -10.13 30.72 41.91
CA PRO A 307 -11.44 30.93 41.29
C PRO A 307 -11.38 31.01 39.76
N ALA A 308 -12.48 30.67 39.10
CA ALA A 308 -12.62 30.80 37.65
C ALA A 308 -12.36 32.25 37.20
N GLY A 309 -11.21 32.49 36.55
CA GLY A 309 -10.64 33.82 36.41
C GLY A 309 -9.80 34.02 35.14
N SER A 310 -10.47 34.32 34.04
CA SER A 310 -9.99 35.11 32.88
C SER A 310 -8.82 34.66 32.00
N GLU A 311 -8.08 33.58 32.25
CA GLU A 311 -7.15 33.02 31.24
C GLU A 311 -7.39 31.54 30.94
N SER A 312 -7.75 31.25 29.69
CA SER A 312 -7.65 29.90 29.11
C SER A 312 -6.17 29.50 29.04
N PRO A 313 -5.76 28.30 29.52
CA PRO A 313 -4.35 27.90 29.53
C PRO A 313 -3.70 28.04 28.14
N LEU A 314 -2.49 28.62 28.11
CA LEU A 314 -1.77 28.87 26.86
C LEU A 314 -1.58 27.58 26.08
N LYS A 315 -2.29 27.48 24.95
CA LYS A 315 -2.25 26.36 24.03
C LYS A 315 -0.80 26.05 23.61
N ARG A 316 -0.44 24.78 23.66
CA ARG A 316 0.92 24.32 23.36
C ARG A 316 1.17 24.34 21.85
N SER A 317 2.44 24.50 21.48
CA SER A 317 2.85 24.47 20.07
C SER A 317 3.19 23.03 19.66
N ASN A 318 2.37 22.44 18.80
CA ASN A 318 2.68 21.15 18.16
C ASN A 318 3.68 21.33 17.01
N GLY A 319 4.29 20.24 16.55
CA GLY A 319 5.17 20.26 15.38
C GLY A 319 4.39 20.56 14.10
N PRO A 320 4.89 21.43 13.20
CA PRO A 320 4.21 21.69 11.94
C PRO A 320 4.40 20.52 10.97
N GLU A 321 3.30 19.90 10.56
CA GLU A 321 3.23 18.87 9.52
C GLU A 321 3.83 19.41 8.21
N CYS A 322 3.60 20.69 7.90
CA CYS A 322 4.15 21.37 6.76
C CYS A 322 5.32 22.31 7.13
N LYS A 323 6.55 21.84 6.89
CA LYS A 323 7.78 22.65 7.01
C LYS A 323 7.79 23.94 6.15
N HIS A 324 6.90 24.06 5.14
CA HIS A 324 6.80 25.24 4.26
C HIS A 324 5.89 26.36 4.80
N CYS A 325 4.64 26.04 5.23
CA CYS A 325 3.73 27.06 5.76
C CYS A 325 3.72 27.18 7.29
N LYS A 326 4.36 26.22 8.00
CA LYS A 326 4.33 26.07 9.45
C LYS A 326 2.89 26.00 9.98
N ASP A 327 2.07 25.25 9.26
CA ASP A 327 0.65 24.96 9.43
C ASP A 327 -0.32 26.14 9.56
N ASP A 328 0.18 27.39 9.56
CA ASP A 328 -0.58 28.63 9.64
C ASP A 328 -1.87 28.58 8.80
N PRO A 329 -3.07 28.55 9.42
CA PRO A 329 -4.33 28.33 8.71
C PRO A 329 -4.71 29.51 7.82
N LYS A 330 -4.06 30.68 7.97
CA LYS A 330 -4.25 31.88 7.14
C LYS A 330 -3.26 31.94 5.97
N LYS A 331 -2.27 31.04 5.90
CA LYS A 331 -1.34 30.94 4.76
C LYS A 331 -1.73 29.80 3.82
N ASN A 332 -2.00 30.17 2.56
CA ASN A 332 -2.07 29.21 1.47
C ASN A 332 -0.73 28.47 1.33
N CYS A 333 -0.79 27.16 1.06
CA CYS A 333 0.40 26.33 0.86
C CYS A 333 0.20 25.33 -0.27
N GLN A 334 0.98 25.48 -1.34
CA GLN A 334 1.01 24.56 -2.49
C GLN A 334 1.83 23.28 -2.23
N TRP A 335 2.27 23.03 -0.99
CA TRP A 335 3.05 21.86 -0.58
C TRP A 335 2.26 20.83 0.23
N CYS A 336 1.54 21.26 1.28
CA CYS A 336 0.70 20.39 2.12
C CYS A 336 -0.80 20.48 1.78
N ASN A 337 -1.12 21.07 0.63
CA ASN A 337 -2.49 21.31 0.20
C ASN A 337 -2.51 21.57 -1.32
N CYS A 338 -3.67 21.91 -1.87
CA CYS A 338 -3.89 22.08 -3.31
C CYS A 338 -2.75 22.86 -4.01
N HIS A 339 -1.98 22.18 -4.84
CA HIS A 339 -0.79 22.72 -5.51
C HIS A 339 -1.12 23.86 -6.49
N SER A 340 -2.38 23.96 -6.92
CA SER A 340 -2.89 25.06 -7.73
C SER A 340 -3.07 26.34 -6.90
N CYS A 341 -4.02 26.38 -5.96
CA CYS A 341 -4.39 27.60 -5.22
C CYS A 341 -3.75 27.75 -3.82
N GLY A 342 -3.28 26.64 -3.23
CA GLY A 342 -2.77 26.52 -1.86
C GLY A 342 -3.81 26.68 -0.75
N ILE A 343 -5.09 26.94 -1.07
CA ILE A 343 -6.14 27.20 -0.09
C ILE A 343 -6.46 25.93 0.71
N LYS A 344 -6.46 26.01 2.04
CA LYS A 344 -6.65 24.87 2.97
C LYS A 344 -8.11 24.44 3.21
N GLN A 345 -9.04 24.95 2.40
CA GLN A 345 -10.48 24.65 2.49
C GLN A 345 -10.82 23.40 1.66
N ASP A 346 -12.04 22.88 1.79
CA ASP A 346 -12.56 21.74 1.01
C ASP A 346 -11.58 20.53 0.86
N PRO A 347 -11.03 19.96 1.95
CA PRO A 347 -10.13 18.81 1.88
C PRO A 347 -10.84 17.55 1.32
N ASP A 348 -12.16 17.47 1.49
CA ASP A 348 -13.04 16.44 0.93
C ASP A 348 -13.08 16.42 -0.61
N LYS A 349 -12.71 17.53 -1.25
CA LYS A 349 -12.75 17.72 -2.71
C LYS A 349 -11.35 17.68 -3.34
N GLN A 350 -10.35 17.08 -2.67
CA GLN A 350 -8.96 16.99 -3.14
C GLN A 350 -8.59 15.61 -3.72
N LEU A 351 -7.71 15.62 -4.73
CA LEU A 351 -7.11 14.45 -5.37
C LEU A 351 -5.59 14.49 -5.18
N LEU A 352 -4.96 13.33 -4.92
CA LEU A 352 -3.50 13.15 -4.81
C LEU A 352 -2.97 12.44 -6.05
N CYS A 353 -1.82 12.86 -6.58
CA CYS A 353 -1.27 12.32 -7.84
C CYS A 353 -0.26 11.17 -7.64
N ASP A 354 -0.52 10.01 -8.25
CA ASP A 354 0.28 8.78 -8.11
C ASP A 354 1.71 8.82 -8.70
N GLU A 355 2.15 9.96 -9.27
CA GLU A 355 3.52 10.16 -9.76
C GLU A 355 4.34 11.19 -8.95
N CYS A 356 3.67 12.06 -8.18
CA CYS A 356 4.33 13.16 -7.45
C CYS A 356 3.76 13.50 -6.07
N ASP A 357 2.74 12.76 -5.61
CA ASP A 357 2.04 12.90 -4.32
C ASP A 357 1.40 14.28 -4.05
N MET A 358 1.36 15.19 -5.02
CA MET A 358 0.81 16.54 -4.86
C MET A 358 -0.73 16.55 -4.90
N ALA A 359 -1.34 17.28 -3.96
CA ALA A 359 -2.79 17.45 -3.82
C ALA A 359 -3.36 18.52 -4.78
N TYR A 360 -4.60 18.36 -5.26
CA TYR A 360 -5.33 19.34 -6.07
C TYR A 360 -6.85 19.26 -5.80
N HIS A 361 -7.55 20.38 -5.63
CA HIS A 361 -9.03 20.38 -5.64
C HIS A 361 -9.57 20.00 -7.02
N ILE A 362 -10.64 19.20 -7.06
CA ILE A 362 -11.37 18.88 -8.30
C ILE A 362 -11.74 20.13 -9.12
N TYR A 363 -12.06 21.23 -8.44
CA TYR A 363 -12.44 22.51 -9.06
C TYR A 363 -11.28 23.46 -9.36
N CYS A 364 -10.07 23.21 -8.84
CA CYS A 364 -8.85 23.96 -9.19
C CYS A 364 -8.04 23.31 -10.32
N LEU A 365 -8.56 22.23 -10.89
CA LEU A 365 -8.07 21.63 -12.13
C LEU A 365 -8.60 22.39 -13.35
N ASN A 366 -7.90 22.27 -14.47
CA ASN A 366 -8.34 22.79 -15.77
C ASN A 366 -8.40 21.63 -16.78
N PRO A 367 -9.57 21.26 -17.34
CA PRO A 367 -10.91 21.71 -16.93
C PRO A 367 -11.26 21.23 -15.50
N PRO A 368 -12.12 21.95 -14.77
CA PRO A 368 -12.65 21.48 -13.48
C PRO A 368 -13.36 20.12 -13.60
N LEU A 369 -13.11 19.24 -12.62
CA LEU A 369 -13.84 17.98 -12.47
C LEU A 369 -15.09 18.20 -11.62
N THR A 370 -16.21 17.62 -12.04
CA THR A 370 -17.51 17.70 -11.35
C THR A 370 -17.61 16.76 -10.14
N SER A 371 -16.72 15.76 -10.06
CA SER A 371 -16.66 14.75 -9.02
C SER A 371 -15.25 14.16 -8.95
N ILE A 372 -14.96 13.44 -7.87
CA ILE A 372 -13.78 12.57 -7.78
C ILE A 372 -13.88 11.47 -8.86
N PRO A 373 -12.82 11.15 -9.61
CA PRO A 373 -12.81 10.04 -10.58
C PRO A 373 -12.96 8.65 -9.93
N GLU A 374 -13.48 7.69 -10.71
CA GLU A 374 -13.62 6.28 -10.31
C GLU A 374 -12.41 5.41 -10.71
N ASP A 375 -11.43 5.96 -11.45
CA ASP A 375 -10.22 5.25 -11.86
C ASP A 375 -9.23 5.04 -10.69
N GLU A 376 -8.58 3.88 -10.59
CA GLU A 376 -7.61 3.56 -9.51
C GLU A 376 -6.30 4.38 -9.57
N ASP A 377 -5.94 4.95 -10.73
CA ASP A 377 -4.76 5.83 -10.89
C ASP A 377 -5.22 7.26 -11.30
N TRP A 378 -4.78 8.31 -10.59
CA TRP A 378 -4.98 9.71 -10.99
C TRP A 378 -3.67 10.50 -11.12
N TYR A 379 -3.59 11.31 -12.18
CA TYR A 379 -2.43 12.14 -12.49
C TYR A 379 -2.83 13.62 -12.57
N CYS A 380 -2.11 14.47 -11.84
CA CYS A 380 -2.31 15.91 -11.86
C CYS A 380 -1.87 16.56 -13.18
N PRO A 381 -2.29 17.79 -13.52
CA PRO A 381 -1.92 18.46 -14.78
C PRO A 381 -0.41 18.61 -15.05
N GLY A 382 0.46 18.47 -14.03
CA GLY A 382 1.91 18.47 -14.21
C GLY A 382 2.54 17.11 -14.59
N CYS A 383 1.87 16.00 -14.26
CA CYS A 383 2.30 14.63 -14.59
C CYS A 383 1.45 14.02 -15.73
N ARG A 384 0.16 14.37 -15.75
CA ARG A 384 -0.78 14.11 -16.83
C ARG A 384 -0.40 14.93 -18.04
N ASN A 385 -0.08 14.24 -19.12
CA ASN A 385 0.35 14.88 -20.36
C ASN A 385 -0.84 15.45 -21.13
N ASP A 386 -1.20 16.69 -20.81
CA ASP A 386 -2.35 17.38 -21.39
C ASP A 386 -2.17 17.65 -22.90
N THR A 387 -3.27 17.64 -23.63
CA THR A 387 -3.38 17.92 -25.07
C THR A 387 -3.33 19.40 -25.44
N SER A 388 -3.57 20.29 -24.47
CA SER A 388 -4.21 21.57 -24.76
C SER A 388 -3.25 22.75 -24.94
N GLU A 389 -2.02 22.65 -24.46
CA GLU A 389 -1.08 23.79 -24.36
C GLU A 389 0.31 23.48 -24.93
N VAL A 390 0.51 23.73 -26.24
CA VAL A 390 1.41 24.81 -26.71
C VAL A 390 0.94 25.26 -28.10
N VAL A 391 0.50 26.51 -28.22
CA VAL A 391 0.54 27.27 -29.49
C VAL A 391 1.06 28.66 -29.18
N LYS A 392 2.03 29.16 -29.95
CA LYS A 392 2.44 30.57 -29.93
C LYS A 392 2.49 31.14 -31.35
N ALA A 393 1.88 32.32 -31.50
CA ALA A 393 2.05 33.26 -32.60
C ALA A 393 2.02 32.69 -34.04
N GLY A 394 0.82 32.44 -34.58
CA GLY A 394 0.64 32.34 -36.03
C GLY A 394 -0.70 31.77 -36.49
N GLU A 395 -1.08 30.60 -35.97
CA GLU A 395 -2.17 29.81 -36.54
C GLU A 395 -3.52 29.99 -35.83
N LYS A 396 -4.60 30.02 -36.60
CA LYS A 396 -5.98 30.06 -36.08
C LYS A 396 -6.44 28.66 -35.71
N LEU A 397 -7.17 28.52 -34.59
CA LEU A 397 -7.85 27.27 -34.24
C LEU A 397 -8.75 26.79 -35.40
N LYS A 398 -8.70 25.49 -35.70
CA LYS A 398 -9.79 24.80 -36.37
C LYS A 398 -10.79 24.34 -35.33
N GLU A 399 -12.06 24.68 -35.53
CA GLU A 399 -13.15 24.42 -34.59
C GLU A 399 -13.27 22.93 -34.25
N SER A 400 -13.43 22.60 -32.96
CA SER A 400 -13.84 21.25 -32.59
C SER A 400 -15.29 21.03 -33.04
N LYS A 401 -15.55 19.95 -33.80
CA LYS A 401 -16.91 19.58 -34.21
C LYS A 401 -17.24 18.15 -33.80
N LYS A 402 -18.20 18.08 -32.87
CA LYS A 402 -18.88 16.91 -32.29
C LYS A 402 -18.04 16.05 -31.33
N LYS A 403 -18.53 16.00 -30.08
CA LYS A 403 -18.48 14.81 -29.22
C LYS A 403 -18.94 13.59 -30.04
N ALA A 404 -18.01 12.72 -30.43
CA ALA A 404 -18.36 11.38 -30.89
C ALA A 404 -18.77 10.55 -29.66
N LYS A 405 -19.94 9.89 -29.70
CA LYS A 405 -20.41 9.05 -28.59
C LYS A 405 -19.43 7.90 -28.37
N MET A 406 -18.81 7.81 -27.18
CA MET A 406 -17.97 6.66 -26.84
C MET A 406 -18.84 5.41 -26.61
N ALA A 407 -18.57 4.36 -27.38
CA ALA A 407 -19.22 3.06 -27.24
C ALA A 407 -18.57 2.25 -26.08
N SER A 408 -18.74 2.77 -24.87
CA SER A 408 -18.29 2.16 -23.59
C SER A 408 -19.37 2.14 -22.51
N ALA A 409 -20.42 2.96 -22.61
CA ALA A 409 -21.51 3.07 -21.63
C ALA A 409 -22.54 1.92 -21.68
N SER A 410 -22.10 0.69 -21.94
CA SER A 410 -22.92 -0.52 -21.98
C SER A 410 -22.07 -1.76 -21.70
N SER A 411 -21.63 -1.93 -20.46
CA SER A 411 -20.73 -3.01 -20.01
C SER A 411 -21.48 -4.33 -19.76
N SER A 412 -22.05 -4.92 -20.81
CA SER A 412 -22.81 -6.17 -20.76
C SER A 412 -22.43 -7.17 -21.86
N SER A 413 -21.12 -7.40 -22.07
CA SER A 413 -20.63 -8.50 -22.89
C SER A 413 -19.59 -9.37 -22.14
N GLN A 414 -19.68 -10.68 -22.33
CA GLN A 414 -18.62 -11.61 -21.95
C GLN A 414 -17.44 -11.48 -22.92
N ARG A 415 -16.22 -11.57 -22.40
CA ARG A 415 -14.92 -11.81 -23.08
C ARG A 415 -14.95 -11.68 -24.62
N ASP A 416 -14.77 -10.46 -25.12
CA ASP A 416 -14.53 -10.17 -26.53
C ASP A 416 -13.11 -9.64 -26.76
N TRP A 417 -12.26 -10.39 -27.48
CA TRP A 417 -10.93 -9.94 -27.91
C TRP A 417 -10.95 -9.16 -29.24
N GLY A 418 -12.08 -8.54 -29.58
CA GLY A 418 -12.26 -7.63 -30.71
C GLY A 418 -11.51 -6.30 -30.63
N LYS A 419 -10.98 -5.92 -29.45
CA LYS A 419 -10.19 -4.68 -29.25
C LYS A 419 -8.69 -4.90 -28.99
N GLY A 420 -8.24 -6.15 -28.89
CA GLY A 420 -6.82 -6.52 -28.73
C GLY A 420 -6.19 -6.17 -27.36
N MET A 421 -4.88 -6.42 -27.24
CA MET A 421 -4.12 -6.33 -25.96
C MET A 421 -3.92 -4.91 -25.39
N ALA A 422 -4.45 -3.86 -26.04
CA ALA A 422 -4.06 -2.47 -25.76
C ALA A 422 -4.43 -1.97 -24.36
N CYS A 423 -5.58 -2.40 -23.83
CA CYS A 423 -6.15 -1.94 -22.56
C CYS A 423 -6.30 -3.08 -21.54
N VAL A 424 -5.52 -4.16 -21.67
CA VAL A 424 -5.73 -5.40 -20.90
C VAL A 424 -4.90 -5.41 -19.61
N GLY A 425 -5.61 -5.53 -18.48
CA GLY A 425 -5.04 -5.70 -17.15
C GLY A 425 -4.37 -7.06 -16.92
N ARG A 426 -3.75 -7.22 -15.74
CA ARG A 426 -3.08 -8.47 -15.33
C ARG A 426 -4.12 -9.56 -15.04
N THR A 427 -3.90 -10.79 -15.49
CA THR A 427 -4.76 -11.94 -15.13
C THR A 427 -4.32 -12.64 -13.84
N LYS A 428 -3.13 -12.28 -13.31
CA LYS A 428 -2.45 -12.87 -12.14
C LYS A 428 -1.29 -11.97 -11.71
N GLN A 429 -0.76 -12.18 -10.51
CA GLN A 429 0.37 -11.42 -9.96
C GLN A 429 1.45 -12.36 -9.43
N CYS A 430 2.72 -12.06 -9.70
CA CYS A 430 3.84 -12.78 -9.10
C CYS A 430 3.94 -12.45 -7.60
N THR A 431 3.67 -13.47 -6.77
CA THR A 431 3.77 -13.48 -5.30
C THR A 431 5.03 -14.17 -4.79
N ILE A 432 5.70 -15.00 -5.62
CA ILE A 432 6.94 -15.74 -5.29
C ILE A 432 8.02 -14.84 -4.66
N VAL A 433 8.08 -13.57 -5.09
CA VAL A 433 8.98 -12.53 -4.57
C VAL A 433 8.25 -11.17 -4.56
N PRO A 434 8.61 -10.23 -3.67
CA PRO A 434 7.94 -8.93 -3.54
C PRO A 434 8.14 -8.00 -4.76
N SER A 435 7.45 -6.86 -4.76
CA SER A 435 7.47 -5.91 -5.88
C SER A 435 8.85 -5.28 -6.11
N ASN A 436 9.55 -4.95 -5.03
CA ASN A 436 10.90 -4.39 -4.97
C ASN A 436 12.02 -5.45 -4.98
N HIS A 437 11.74 -6.69 -5.36
CA HIS A 437 12.75 -7.76 -5.40
C HIS A 437 13.88 -7.47 -6.40
N TYR A 438 15.13 -7.64 -5.96
CA TYR A 438 16.36 -7.52 -6.76
C TYR A 438 16.89 -8.91 -7.18
N GLY A 439 17.51 -8.99 -8.36
CA GLY A 439 18.04 -10.27 -8.88
C GLY A 439 17.00 -11.11 -9.64
N PRO A 440 17.26 -12.39 -9.94
CA PRO A 440 16.38 -13.24 -10.74
C PRO A 440 15.01 -13.48 -10.08
N ILE A 441 14.00 -13.84 -10.88
CA ILE A 441 12.74 -14.40 -10.37
C ILE A 441 12.88 -15.92 -10.33
N PRO A 442 12.65 -16.60 -9.18
CA PRO A 442 12.66 -18.05 -9.12
C PRO A 442 11.68 -18.70 -10.12
N GLY A 443 12.05 -19.86 -10.67
CA GLY A 443 11.27 -20.53 -11.72
C GLY A 443 11.38 -19.92 -13.12
N ILE A 444 11.94 -18.72 -13.29
CA ILE A 444 12.00 -17.99 -14.57
C ILE A 444 13.46 -17.90 -15.10
N PRO A 445 13.96 -18.94 -15.80
CA PRO A 445 15.33 -18.93 -16.32
C PRO A 445 15.53 -17.94 -17.48
N VAL A 446 16.78 -17.56 -17.69
CA VAL A 446 17.26 -16.80 -18.85
C VAL A 446 16.90 -17.54 -20.14
N GLY A 447 16.33 -16.80 -21.09
CA GLY A 447 15.73 -17.32 -22.31
C GLY A 447 14.21 -17.54 -22.24
N SER A 448 13.56 -17.29 -21.10
CA SER A 448 12.09 -17.30 -21.00
C SER A 448 11.45 -16.24 -21.91
N LEU A 449 10.32 -16.59 -22.56
CA LEU A 449 9.71 -15.84 -23.66
C LEU A 449 8.21 -15.59 -23.43
N TRP A 450 7.76 -14.33 -23.63
CA TRP A 450 6.34 -13.94 -23.54
C TRP A 450 5.92 -13.02 -24.68
N LYS A 451 4.74 -13.26 -25.25
CA LYS A 451 4.24 -12.50 -26.40
C LYS A 451 3.98 -11.02 -26.08
N PHE A 452 3.44 -10.72 -24.90
CA PHE A 452 3.01 -9.37 -24.52
C PHE A 452 3.59 -8.90 -23.17
N ARG A 453 3.75 -7.57 -23.01
CA ARG A 453 4.33 -6.94 -21.82
C ARG A 453 3.58 -7.28 -20.52
N VAL A 454 2.25 -7.37 -20.55
CA VAL A 454 1.45 -7.77 -19.38
C VAL A 454 1.89 -9.13 -18.82
N GLN A 455 2.25 -10.10 -19.67
CA GLN A 455 2.72 -11.41 -19.22
C GLN A 455 4.12 -11.38 -18.58
N VAL A 456 4.92 -10.36 -18.89
CA VAL A 456 6.24 -10.09 -18.25
C VAL A 456 6.06 -9.40 -16.89
N SER A 457 4.90 -8.75 -16.68
CA SER A 457 4.46 -8.23 -15.38
C SER A 457 3.86 -9.32 -14.50
N GLU A 458 3.00 -10.17 -15.08
CA GLU A 458 2.46 -11.38 -14.44
C GLU A 458 3.57 -12.30 -13.91
N SER A 459 4.70 -12.42 -14.62
CA SER A 459 5.87 -13.21 -14.20
C SER A 459 6.81 -12.49 -13.23
N GLY A 460 6.50 -11.25 -12.80
CA GLY A 460 7.30 -10.46 -11.86
C GLY A 460 8.62 -9.91 -12.41
N VAL A 461 9.09 -10.40 -13.57
CA VAL A 461 10.37 -10.01 -14.18
C VAL A 461 10.40 -8.50 -14.42
N HIS A 462 9.35 -7.93 -15.01
CA HIS A 462 9.21 -6.50 -15.19
C HIS A 462 7.75 -6.06 -15.07
N ARG A 463 7.39 -5.51 -13.90
CA ARG A 463 6.01 -5.24 -13.48
C ARG A 463 5.29 -4.09 -14.24
N PRO A 464 5.95 -3.02 -14.71
CA PRO A 464 5.30 -2.01 -15.54
C PRO A 464 4.82 -2.57 -16.89
N HIS A 465 3.62 -2.18 -17.33
CA HIS A 465 3.08 -2.60 -18.63
C HIS A 465 3.69 -1.84 -19.81
N VAL A 466 4.06 -0.57 -19.60
CA VAL A 466 4.52 0.35 -20.66
C VAL A 466 5.95 0.81 -20.42
N ALA A 467 6.24 1.41 -19.25
CA ALA A 467 7.51 2.08 -18.93
C ALA A 467 8.75 1.23 -19.24
N GLY A 468 9.86 1.87 -19.60
CA GLY A 468 11.12 1.17 -19.91
C GLY A 468 11.84 0.65 -18.66
N ILE A 469 11.71 1.34 -17.54
CA ILE A 469 12.38 1.05 -16.26
C ILE A 469 11.31 0.72 -15.20
N HIS A 470 11.66 -0.17 -14.27
CA HIS A 470 10.90 -0.48 -13.06
C HIS A 470 11.80 -0.22 -11.85
N GLY A 471 11.46 0.74 -11.01
CA GLY A 471 12.25 1.13 -9.85
C GLY A 471 11.53 2.07 -8.90
N ARG A 472 12.22 2.46 -7.82
CA ARG A 472 11.83 3.56 -6.93
C ARG A 472 12.98 4.55 -6.83
N SER A 473 12.68 5.84 -6.93
CA SER A 473 13.65 6.95 -6.95
C SER A 473 14.59 6.98 -5.73
N ASN A 474 14.17 6.40 -4.60
CA ASN A 474 14.89 6.38 -3.32
C ASN A 474 15.53 5.02 -2.96
N ASP A 475 15.34 3.99 -3.78
CA ASP A 475 15.92 2.65 -3.55
C ASP A 475 16.77 2.21 -4.75
N GLY A 476 16.15 2.04 -5.93
CA GLY A 476 16.84 1.63 -7.14
C GLY A 476 15.89 1.05 -8.19
N ALA A 477 16.46 0.61 -9.31
CA ALA A 477 15.78 -0.08 -10.40
C ALA A 477 15.91 -1.60 -10.29
N TYR A 478 14.79 -2.30 -10.32
CA TYR A 478 14.68 -3.76 -10.22
C TYR A 478 14.82 -4.43 -11.60
N SER A 479 14.32 -3.77 -12.65
CA SER A 479 14.36 -4.30 -14.02
C SER A 479 14.13 -3.25 -15.10
N LEU A 480 14.55 -3.55 -16.34
CA LEU A 480 14.31 -2.70 -17.51
C LEU A 480 14.00 -3.48 -18.80
N VAL A 481 13.48 -2.79 -19.81
CA VAL A 481 13.14 -3.34 -21.12
C VAL A 481 13.85 -2.59 -22.25
N LEU A 482 14.75 -3.29 -22.95
CA LEU A 482 15.32 -2.87 -24.24
C LEU A 482 14.28 -3.10 -25.34
N ALA A 483 13.65 -2.02 -25.79
CA ALA A 483 12.56 -2.06 -26.77
C ALA A 483 12.82 -1.27 -28.06
N GLY A 484 13.99 -0.64 -28.22
CA GLY A 484 14.25 0.29 -29.33
C GLY A 484 13.31 1.50 -29.30
N GLY A 485 12.98 1.97 -28.10
CA GLY A 485 12.10 3.12 -27.88
C GLY A 485 12.84 4.45 -27.80
N TYR A 486 14.16 4.42 -27.65
CA TYR A 486 15.07 5.56 -27.65
C TYR A 486 16.15 5.32 -28.71
N GLU A 487 16.42 6.33 -29.52
CA GLU A 487 17.38 6.29 -30.62
C GLU A 487 18.84 6.22 -30.13
N ASP A 488 19.10 6.64 -28.89
CA ASP A 488 20.42 6.62 -28.24
C ASP A 488 20.77 5.31 -27.53
N ASP A 489 19.88 4.31 -27.56
CA ASP A 489 20.18 2.96 -27.10
C ASP A 489 21.24 2.30 -28.02
N VAL A 490 22.25 1.66 -27.41
CA VAL A 490 23.30 0.90 -28.12
C VAL A 490 23.45 -0.45 -27.44
N ASP A 491 23.09 -1.53 -28.12
CA ASP A 491 22.98 -2.87 -27.54
C ASP A 491 23.98 -3.87 -28.14
N ASP A 492 25.04 -4.16 -27.39
CA ASP A 492 26.07 -5.18 -27.69
C ASP A 492 25.86 -6.50 -26.93
N GLY A 493 24.65 -6.73 -26.42
CA GLY A 493 24.22 -8.01 -25.85
C GLY A 493 24.74 -8.22 -24.43
N ASN A 494 26.04 -8.50 -24.28
CA ASN A 494 26.69 -8.66 -22.97
C ASN A 494 26.94 -7.32 -22.27
N GLU A 495 26.95 -6.23 -23.03
CA GLU A 495 27.11 -4.85 -22.58
C GLU A 495 26.19 -3.97 -23.42
N PHE A 496 25.57 -2.95 -22.84
CA PHE A 496 24.75 -2.00 -23.59
C PHE A 496 24.70 -0.63 -22.92
N THR A 497 24.60 0.42 -23.73
CA THR A 497 24.25 1.76 -23.25
C THR A 497 22.74 1.94 -23.38
N TYR A 498 22.07 2.13 -22.25
CA TYR A 498 20.63 2.37 -22.14
C TYR A 498 20.36 3.87 -21.97
N THR A 499 19.26 4.35 -22.55
CA THR A 499 18.81 5.75 -22.43
C THR A 499 17.79 5.90 -21.31
N GLY A 500 17.89 6.99 -20.54
CA GLY A 500 16.91 7.34 -19.50
C GLY A 500 15.51 7.56 -20.07
N SER A 501 14.51 7.57 -19.19
CA SER A 501 13.14 7.94 -19.55
C SER A 501 12.92 9.46 -19.52
N GLY A 502 12.03 9.97 -20.36
CA GLY A 502 11.63 11.37 -20.37
C GLY A 502 12.39 12.21 -21.40
N GLY A 503 12.34 13.54 -21.25
CA GLY A 503 12.80 14.47 -22.28
C GLY A 503 11.90 14.48 -23.54
N ARG A 504 10.61 14.15 -23.36
CA ARG A 504 9.63 13.86 -24.41
C ARG A 504 8.30 14.54 -24.11
N ASP A 505 7.73 15.21 -25.10
CA ASP A 505 6.32 15.62 -25.09
C ASP A 505 5.39 14.42 -25.32
N LEU A 506 4.79 13.91 -24.24
CA LEU A 506 3.80 12.83 -24.30
C LEU A 506 2.34 13.36 -24.35
N SER A 507 2.13 14.66 -24.61
CA SER A 507 0.81 15.27 -24.84
C SER A 507 -0.04 14.46 -25.82
N GLY A 508 -1.36 14.46 -25.70
CA GLY A 508 -2.20 13.59 -26.54
C GLY A 508 -2.36 12.17 -26.02
N ASN A 509 -2.20 11.97 -24.70
CA ASN A 509 -2.27 10.65 -24.07
C ASN A 509 -1.28 9.65 -24.73
N LYS A 510 -0.15 10.14 -25.24
CA LYS A 510 0.88 9.30 -25.87
C LYS A 510 1.49 8.37 -24.81
N ARG A 511 2.12 7.30 -25.28
CA ARG A 511 2.99 6.42 -24.45
C ARG A 511 4.45 6.43 -24.90
N THR A 512 4.71 7.07 -26.05
CA THR A 512 6.03 7.30 -26.65
C THR A 512 5.93 8.53 -27.56
N ALA A 513 6.98 9.34 -27.61
CA ALA A 513 7.21 10.39 -28.58
C ALA A 513 8.72 10.46 -28.88
N GLU A 514 9.15 11.33 -29.78
CA GLU A 514 10.56 11.67 -29.99
C GLU A 514 11.07 12.61 -28.89
N GLN A 515 12.38 12.79 -28.74
CA GLN A 515 12.91 13.74 -27.75
C GLN A 515 12.57 15.18 -28.15
N SER A 516 12.14 15.98 -27.18
CA SER A 516 11.76 17.39 -27.35
C SER A 516 12.29 18.31 -26.24
N CYS A 517 12.91 17.75 -25.20
CA CYS A 517 13.52 18.50 -24.10
C CYS A 517 14.59 17.65 -23.39
N ASP A 518 15.39 18.30 -22.54
CA ASP A 518 16.46 17.65 -21.77
C ASP A 518 15.93 16.70 -20.69
N GLN A 519 16.61 15.57 -20.49
CA GLN A 519 16.30 14.60 -19.45
C GLN A 519 16.89 14.98 -18.09
N THR A 520 16.10 14.78 -17.03
CA THR A 520 16.49 15.02 -15.64
C THR A 520 16.85 13.72 -14.91
N LEU A 521 17.72 13.81 -13.89
CA LEU A 521 18.05 12.66 -13.02
C LEU A 521 17.05 12.52 -11.85
N THR A 522 15.77 12.38 -12.19
CA THR A 522 14.65 12.20 -11.25
C THR A 522 13.93 10.86 -11.50
N HIS A 523 12.92 10.52 -10.71
CA HIS A 523 12.08 9.31 -10.82
C HIS A 523 12.86 8.04 -11.20
N MET A 524 12.58 7.44 -12.36
CA MET A 524 13.22 6.22 -12.85
C MET A 524 14.69 6.39 -13.25
N ASN A 525 15.11 7.59 -13.64
CA ASN A 525 16.50 7.90 -13.98
C ASN A 525 17.37 7.89 -12.71
N ARG A 526 16.88 8.51 -11.63
CA ARG A 526 17.51 8.42 -10.30
C ARG A 526 17.53 6.99 -9.78
N ALA A 527 16.44 6.24 -9.95
CA ALA A 527 16.36 4.84 -9.58
C ALA A 527 17.43 3.99 -10.30
N LEU A 528 17.63 4.18 -11.61
CA LEU A 528 18.64 3.43 -12.35
C LEU A 528 20.07 3.85 -11.97
N ALA A 529 20.31 5.11 -11.62
CA ALA A 529 21.61 5.57 -11.11
C ALA A 529 21.98 4.97 -9.73
N LEU A 530 21.00 4.76 -8.84
CA LEU A 530 21.20 4.11 -7.52
C LEU A 530 21.70 2.66 -7.59
N ASN A 531 21.62 2.00 -8.75
CA ASN A 531 22.18 0.66 -8.94
C ASN A 531 23.70 0.66 -9.19
N CYS A 532 24.29 1.82 -9.50
CA CYS A 532 25.73 1.97 -9.63
C CYS A 532 26.37 1.90 -8.22
N ASN A 533 27.48 1.18 -8.05
CA ASN A 533 28.17 1.07 -6.77
C ASN A 533 29.03 2.32 -6.46
N ILE A 534 28.36 3.48 -6.34
CA ILE A 534 28.95 4.79 -6.06
C ILE A 534 27.82 5.77 -5.68
N PRO A 535 28.04 6.76 -4.77
CA PRO A 535 27.03 7.77 -4.45
C PRO A 535 26.51 8.54 -5.68
N VAL A 536 25.24 8.94 -5.65
CA VAL A 536 24.58 9.56 -6.81
C VAL A 536 25.08 10.98 -7.07
N ASN A 537 25.59 11.24 -8.28
CA ASN A 537 26.05 12.55 -8.74
C ASN A 537 25.13 13.07 -9.85
N ALA A 538 24.26 14.03 -9.50
CA ALA A 538 23.27 14.59 -10.42
C ALA A 538 23.81 15.59 -11.45
N LYS A 539 25.09 15.97 -11.40
CA LYS A 539 25.70 16.92 -12.35
C LYS A 539 26.46 16.22 -13.46
N ASN A 540 27.37 15.31 -13.11
CA ASN A 540 28.31 14.70 -14.05
C ASN A 540 28.04 13.21 -14.28
N GLY A 541 27.15 12.60 -13.48
CA GLY A 541 27.09 11.16 -13.35
C GLY A 541 28.28 10.58 -12.59
N ALA A 542 28.44 9.26 -12.60
CA ALA A 542 29.47 8.55 -11.87
C ALA A 542 29.81 7.17 -12.46
N GLU A 543 31.02 6.68 -12.19
CA GLU A 543 31.56 5.40 -12.66
C GLU A 543 32.09 4.56 -11.48
N ALA A 544 31.58 3.34 -11.33
CA ALA A 544 31.90 2.45 -10.22
C ALA A 544 33.09 1.55 -10.57
N LYS A 545 34.17 1.65 -9.78
CA LYS A 545 35.35 0.76 -9.89
C LYS A 545 34.94 -0.71 -9.71
N ASN A 546 34.21 -0.99 -8.62
CA ASN A 546 33.69 -2.31 -8.30
C ASN A 546 32.23 -2.45 -8.78
N TRP A 547 31.99 -2.30 -10.08
CA TRP A 547 30.64 -2.36 -10.67
C TRP A 547 29.86 -3.66 -10.38
N LYS A 548 30.57 -4.78 -10.14
CA LYS A 548 30.00 -6.07 -9.74
C LYS A 548 29.32 -6.07 -8.36
N GLU A 549 29.60 -5.10 -7.50
CA GLU A 549 28.91 -4.92 -6.21
C GLU A 549 27.61 -4.11 -6.37
N GLY A 550 27.33 -3.54 -7.56
CA GLY A 550 26.13 -2.75 -7.84
C GLY A 550 24.83 -3.57 -7.79
N LYS A 551 23.70 -2.90 -7.53
CA LYS A 551 22.40 -3.57 -7.39
C LYS A 551 21.96 -4.22 -8.73
N PRO A 552 21.55 -5.50 -8.73
CA PRO A 552 21.28 -6.25 -9.96
C PRO A 552 19.95 -5.85 -10.63
N VAL A 553 20.01 -5.56 -11.93
CA VAL A 553 18.87 -5.21 -12.80
C VAL A 553 18.51 -6.43 -13.67
N ARG A 554 17.25 -6.88 -13.64
CA ARG A 554 16.74 -7.86 -14.63
C ARG A 554 16.53 -7.18 -15.98
N VAL A 555 17.13 -7.72 -17.05
CA VAL A 555 17.01 -7.15 -18.40
C VAL A 555 16.11 -8.00 -19.29
N VAL A 556 15.14 -7.35 -19.93
CA VAL A 556 14.24 -7.95 -20.93
C VAL A 556 14.52 -7.31 -22.29
N ARG A 557 14.75 -8.09 -23.33
CA ARG A 557 14.78 -7.59 -24.72
C ARG A 557 13.45 -7.85 -25.41
N SER A 558 12.91 -6.84 -26.07
CA SER A 558 11.67 -6.92 -26.87
C SER A 558 11.99 -6.98 -28.36
N CYS A 559 11.14 -7.65 -29.14
CA CYS A 559 11.29 -7.75 -30.59
C CYS A 559 11.20 -6.39 -31.31
N LYS A 560 10.60 -5.38 -30.66
CA LYS A 560 10.61 -3.99 -31.15
C LYS A 560 12.03 -3.44 -31.34
N GLY A 561 12.98 -3.85 -30.49
CA GLY A 561 14.40 -3.46 -30.59
C GLY A 561 15.15 -4.06 -31.78
N ARG A 562 14.57 -5.03 -32.52
CA ARG A 562 15.24 -5.79 -33.59
C ARG A 562 15.71 -4.93 -34.77
N LYS A 563 15.19 -3.71 -34.92
CA LYS A 563 15.68 -2.71 -35.90
C LYS A 563 17.10 -2.20 -35.61
N HIS A 564 17.52 -2.24 -34.35
CA HIS A 564 18.77 -1.64 -33.86
C HIS A 564 19.65 -2.64 -33.10
N SER A 565 19.07 -3.74 -32.59
CA SER A 565 19.76 -4.82 -31.90
C SER A 565 19.60 -6.17 -32.61
N LYS A 566 20.73 -6.80 -32.93
CA LYS A 566 20.79 -8.22 -33.36
C LYS A 566 20.53 -9.21 -32.21
N TYR A 567 20.46 -8.74 -30.97
CA TYR A 567 20.27 -9.55 -29.76
C TYR A 567 18.79 -9.63 -29.34
N SER A 568 17.96 -8.67 -29.76
CA SER A 568 16.50 -8.73 -29.58
C SER A 568 15.88 -10.03 -30.10
N PRO A 569 14.85 -10.59 -29.43
CA PRO A 569 14.15 -11.77 -29.91
C PRO A 569 13.38 -11.48 -31.21
N GLU A 570 13.02 -12.54 -31.93
CA GLU A 570 12.29 -12.41 -33.20
C GLU A 570 10.84 -11.95 -33.01
N GLU A 571 10.22 -12.41 -31.92
CA GLU A 571 8.84 -12.13 -31.52
C GLU A 571 8.81 -11.87 -30.01
N GLY A 572 7.86 -11.05 -29.54
CA GLY A 572 7.55 -10.90 -28.12
C GLY A 572 8.69 -10.27 -27.31
N ASN A 573 8.91 -10.83 -26.12
CA ASN A 573 9.82 -10.30 -25.09
C ASN A 573 10.57 -11.48 -24.45
N ARG A 574 11.87 -11.35 -24.23
CA ARG A 574 12.74 -12.40 -23.68
C ARG A 574 13.52 -11.90 -22.47
N TYR A 575 13.57 -12.68 -21.39
CA TYR A 575 14.42 -12.40 -20.24
C TYR A 575 15.87 -12.84 -20.52
N ASP A 576 16.83 -11.91 -20.38
CA ASP A 576 18.22 -12.11 -20.81
C ASP A 576 19.22 -12.19 -19.64
N GLY A 577 18.72 -12.10 -18.41
CA GLY A 577 19.49 -12.24 -17.18
C GLY A 577 19.75 -10.93 -16.44
N ILE A 578 20.72 -11.00 -15.53
CA ILE A 578 21.15 -9.92 -14.65
C ILE A 578 22.28 -9.09 -15.24
N TYR A 579 22.14 -7.77 -15.09
CA TYR A 579 23.12 -6.76 -15.47
C TYR A 579 23.29 -5.78 -14.30
N LYS A 580 24.45 -5.13 -14.23
CA LYS A 580 24.77 -4.10 -13.23
C LYS A 580 25.28 -2.84 -13.92
N ILE A 581 25.09 -1.69 -13.28
CA ILE A 581 25.52 -0.39 -13.82
C ILE A 581 27.02 -0.23 -13.59
N VAL A 582 27.77 -0.05 -14.67
CA VAL A 582 29.21 0.28 -14.63
C VAL A 582 29.38 1.78 -14.43
N LYS A 583 28.65 2.58 -15.22
CA LYS A 583 28.59 4.03 -15.09
C LYS A 583 27.29 4.60 -15.64
N TYR A 584 26.96 5.81 -15.23
CA TYR A 584 25.90 6.63 -15.81
C TYR A 584 26.39 8.08 -15.97
N TRP A 585 25.95 8.77 -17.01
CA TRP A 585 26.39 10.14 -17.33
C TRP A 585 25.37 10.88 -18.20
N PRO A 586 25.28 12.21 -18.11
CA PRO A 586 24.52 13.01 -19.07
C PRO A 586 25.33 13.18 -20.37
N ALA A 587 24.67 13.12 -21.52
CA ALA A 587 25.27 13.36 -22.82
C ALA A 587 24.26 14.00 -23.77
N LYS A 588 24.74 14.69 -24.81
CA LYS A 588 23.88 15.15 -25.91
C LYS A 588 23.49 13.96 -26.78
N GLY A 589 22.20 13.65 -26.87
CA GLY A 589 21.63 12.58 -27.69
C GLY A 589 21.58 12.92 -29.18
N LYS A 590 21.21 11.94 -30.01
CA LYS A 590 21.11 12.11 -31.48
C LYS A 590 20.13 13.19 -31.91
N SER A 591 19.06 13.37 -31.14
CA SER A 591 18.03 14.41 -31.28
C SER A 591 18.48 15.80 -30.79
N GLY A 592 19.68 15.93 -30.23
CA GLY A 592 20.27 17.21 -29.84
C GLY A 592 19.94 17.68 -28.41
N PHE A 593 19.06 16.98 -27.69
CA PHE A 593 18.78 17.23 -26.28
C PHE A 593 19.73 16.46 -25.36
N LEU A 594 19.83 16.86 -24.09
CA LEU A 594 20.53 16.09 -23.07
C LEU A 594 19.74 14.82 -22.74
N VAL A 595 20.40 13.67 -22.79
CA VAL A 595 19.87 12.37 -22.34
C VAL A 595 20.79 11.78 -21.28
N TRP A 596 20.20 11.09 -20.30
CA TRP A 596 20.98 10.31 -19.34
C TRP A 596 21.28 8.93 -19.92
N ARG A 597 22.55 8.56 -19.95
CA ARG A 597 23.02 7.29 -20.51
C ARG A 597 23.60 6.41 -19.40
N TYR A 598 23.30 5.12 -19.46
CA TYR A 598 23.66 4.13 -18.43
C TYR A 598 24.37 2.97 -19.13
N LEU A 599 25.60 2.66 -18.71
CA LEU A 599 26.34 1.50 -19.21
C LEU A 599 26.02 0.29 -18.34
N LEU A 600 25.27 -0.66 -18.89
CA LEU A 600 24.91 -1.92 -18.24
C LEU A 600 25.79 -3.06 -18.76
N LYS A 601 26.36 -3.83 -17.86
CA LYS A 601 27.19 -5.01 -18.17
C LYS A 601 26.64 -6.26 -17.49
N ARG A 602 26.64 -7.38 -18.21
CA ARG A 602 26.04 -8.64 -17.78
C ARG A 602 26.85 -9.26 -16.64
N ASP A 603 26.16 -9.71 -15.60
CA ASP A 603 26.75 -10.33 -14.41
C ASP A 603 25.81 -11.43 -13.91
N ASP A 604 25.82 -12.55 -14.64
CA ASP A 604 24.81 -13.61 -14.58
C ASP A 604 25.41 -14.92 -15.13
N ASP A 605 25.33 -16.00 -14.36
CA ASP A 605 25.97 -17.28 -14.67
C ASP A 605 25.21 -18.13 -15.70
N GLU A 606 23.96 -17.79 -16.02
CA GLU A 606 23.22 -18.50 -17.07
C GLU A 606 23.71 -18.03 -18.46
N PRO A 607 23.93 -18.94 -19.44
CA PRO A 607 24.48 -18.55 -20.73
C PRO A 607 23.51 -17.68 -21.54
N ALA A 608 24.01 -16.55 -22.05
CA ALA A 608 23.18 -15.53 -22.69
C ALA A 608 22.43 -16.06 -23.95
N PRO A 609 21.12 -15.75 -24.14
CA PRO A 609 20.24 -16.46 -25.09
C PRO A 609 20.64 -16.52 -26.57
N TRP A 610 21.50 -15.63 -27.05
CA TRP A 610 21.96 -15.61 -28.45
C TRP A 610 23.21 -16.46 -28.71
N THR A 611 23.94 -16.83 -27.64
CA THR A 611 25.12 -17.72 -27.72
C THR A 611 24.70 -19.14 -28.14
N ARG A 612 25.65 -19.97 -28.60
CA ARG A 612 25.39 -21.39 -28.88
C ARG A 612 24.83 -22.07 -27.64
N ASP A 613 25.55 -21.95 -26.53
CA ASP A 613 25.28 -22.67 -25.29
C ASP A 613 23.95 -22.18 -24.65
N GLY A 614 23.61 -20.89 -24.81
CA GLY A 614 22.30 -20.32 -24.46
C GLY A 614 21.15 -20.85 -25.32
N LYS A 615 21.32 -20.95 -26.65
CA LYS A 615 20.34 -21.56 -27.56
C LYS A 615 20.13 -23.04 -27.26
N GLU A 616 21.21 -23.77 -26.99
CA GLU A 616 21.16 -25.16 -26.57
C GLU A 616 20.41 -25.30 -25.24
N ARG A 617 20.72 -24.46 -24.23
CA ARG A 617 20.00 -24.44 -22.95
C ARG A 617 18.51 -24.13 -23.12
N ILE A 618 18.13 -23.15 -23.93
CA ILE A 618 16.73 -22.82 -24.23
C ILE A 618 15.98 -24.03 -24.82
N LYS A 619 16.57 -24.67 -25.82
CA LYS A 619 16.04 -25.88 -26.48
C LYS A 619 15.93 -27.07 -25.52
N LYS A 620 16.91 -27.22 -24.63
CA LYS A 620 17.05 -28.29 -23.63
C LYS A 620 16.06 -28.13 -22.46
N LEU A 621 15.84 -26.90 -22.01
CA LEU A 621 14.83 -26.53 -21.00
C LEU A 621 13.41 -26.43 -21.57
N GLY A 622 13.21 -26.61 -22.88
CA GLY A 622 11.89 -26.59 -23.52
C GLY A 622 11.19 -25.23 -23.47
N LEU A 623 11.95 -24.13 -23.41
CA LEU A 623 11.38 -22.78 -23.29
C LEU A 623 10.75 -22.35 -24.62
N THR A 624 9.45 -22.02 -24.58
CA THR A 624 8.65 -21.60 -25.73
C THR A 624 7.98 -20.25 -25.48
N MET A 625 7.49 -19.62 -26.55
CA MET A 625 6.71 -18.38 -26.46
C MET A 625 5.42 -18.60 -25.65
N GLN A 626 5.29 -17.94 -24.50
CA GLN A 626 4.04 -17.97 -23.73
C GLN A 626 3.05 -16.94 -24.30
N TYR A 627 1.81 -17.37 -24.54
CA TYR A 627 0.69 -16.53 -24.99
C TYR A 627 -0.38 -16.41 -23.88
N PRO A 628 -1.26 -15.39 -23.92
CA PRO A 628 -2.40 -15.31 -23.00
C PRO A 628 -3.35 -16.52 -23.14
N ALA A 629 -4.08 -16.84 -22.07
CA ALA A 629 -5.04 -17.94 -22.09
C ALA A 629 -6.14 -17.68 -23.14
N GLY A 630 -6.40 -18.65 -24.01
CA GLY A 630 -7.38 -18.56 -25.11
C GLY A 630 -6.82 -18.04 -26.45
N TYR A 631 -5.73 -17.26 -26.43
CA TYR A 631 -5.22 -16.50 -27.59
C TYR A 631 -4.96 -17.31 -28.87
N GLN A 632 -4.60 -18.60 -28.75
CA GLN A 632 -4.34 -19.46 -29.93
C GLN A 632 -5.64 -19.86 -30.64
N LYS A 633 -6.68 -20.25 -29.90
CA LYS A 633 -7.98 -20.65 -30.47
C LYS A 633 -8.67 -19.52 -31.24
N GLU A 634 -8.56 -18.29 -30.73
CA GLU A 634 -9.11 -17.14 -31.45
C GLU A 634 -8.30 -16.75 -32.69
N LYS A 635 -7.00 -17.08 -32.75
CA LYS A 635 -6.22 -16.88 -33.97
C LYS A 635 -6.59 -17.94 -35.03
N GLU A 636 -6.83 -19.17 -34.61
CA GLU A 636 -7.36 -20.24 -35.45
C GLU A 636 -8.74 -19.83 -36.00
N ASN A 637 -9.70 -19.46 -35.14
CA ASN A 637 -11.01 -18.96 -35.56
C ASN A 637 -10.93 -17.69 -36.45
N LYS A 638 -10.02 -16.75 -36.19
CA LYS A 638 -9.88 -15.53 -37.03
C LYS A 638 -9.29 -15.85 -38.40
N ASN A 639 -8.33 -16.78 -38.48
CA ASN A 639 -7.83 -17.28 -39.77
C ASN A 639 -8.94 -18.01 -40.54
N GLU A 640 -9.74 -18.87 -39.89
CA GLU A 640 -10.87 -19.57 -40.53
C GLU A 640 -11.95 -18.60 -41.02
N VAL A 641 -12.22 -17.51 -40.28
CA VAL A 641 -13.15 -16.45 -40.71
C VAL A 641 -12.58 -15.61 -41.87
N GLU A 642 -11.27 -15.34 -41.90
CA GLU A 642 -10.63 -14.65 -43.03
C GLU A 642 -10.60 -15.53 -44.31
N GLU A 643 -10.38 -16.84 -44.19
CA GLU A 643 -10.50 -17.77 -45.34
C GLU A 643 -11.97 -17.93 -45.79
N ALA A 644 -12.92 -18.02 -44.86
CA ALA A 644 -14.35 -18.14 -45.18
C ALA A 644 -14.96 -16.87 -45.79
N ALA A 645 -14.37 -15.69 -45.55
CA ALA A 645 -14.83 -14.42 -46.12
C ALA A 645 -14.46 -14.22 -47.61
N ALA A 646 -13.67 -15.12 -48.21
CA ALA A 646 -13.02 -14.90 -49.49
C ALA A 646 -13.55 -15.76 -50.66
N THR A 647 -14.76 -15.50 -51.18
CA THR A 647 -15.21 -15.84 -52.56
C THR A 647 -16.67 -15.41 -52.82
N PRO A 648 -17.21 -15.43 -54.08
CA PRO A 648 -16.58 -15.40 -55.41
C PRO A 648 -17.19 -14.36 -56.38
N SER A 649 -16.45 -13.97 -57.44
CA SER A 649 -17.06 -13.38 -58.66
C SER A 649 -16.32 -13.76 -59.96
N LYS A 650 -16.92 -13.46 -61.13
CA LYS A 650 -16.73 -14.14 -62.44
C LYS A 650 -16.07 -13.21 -63.49
N ALA A 651 -15.44 -13.63 -64.61
CA ALA A 651 -14.95 -14.92 -65.13
C ALA A 651 -14.20 -14.73 -66.50
N LYS A 652 -13.80 -15.83 -67.18
CA LYS A 652 -13.12 -15.97 -68.52
C LYS A 652 -11.60 -15.77 -68.47
N ARG A 653 -10.72 -16.52 -69.19
CA ARG A 653 -10.75 -17.73 -70.08
C ARG A 653 -9.38 -18.45 -69.84
N LYS A 654 -9.16 -19.76 -70.00
CA LYS A 654 -9.22 -20.61 -71.23
C LYS A 654 -9.04 -22.11 -70.85
N ARG A 655 -9.28 -23.06 -71.78
CA ARG A 655 -9.08 -24.54 -71.64
C ARG A 655 -7.60 -24.87 -71.33
N LYS A 656 -7.24 -25.81 -70.44
CA LYS A 656 -7.54 -27.26 -70.27
C LYS A 656 -6.70 -28.19 -71.19
N SER A 657 -5.78 -28.93 -70.58
CA SER A 657 -5.28 -30.25 -70.99
C SER A 657 -5.32 -31.20 -69.79
N GLN A 658 -5.18 -32.51 -70.00
CA GLN A 658 -5.24 -33.54 -68.95
C GLN A 658 -3.88 -34.22 -68.76
N GLY A 659 -3.57 -34.59 -67.52
CA GLY A 659 -2.45 -35.43 -67.15
C GLY A 659 -2.74 -36.02 -65.78
N SER A 660 -2.88 -37.35 -65.71
CA SER A 660 -3.14 -38.07 -64.47
C SER A 660 -1.84 -38.68 -63.96
N GLU A 661 -1.55 -38.54 -62.66
CA GLU A 661 -1.06 -39.68 -61.89
C GLU A 661 -1.32 -39.52 -60.39
N SER A 662 -1.41 -40.65 -59.70
CA SER A 662 -1.79 -40.74 -58.29
C SER A 662 -0.62 -41.24 -57.44
N THR A 663 -0.06 -40.37 -56.61
CA THR A 663 0.87 -40.77 -55.54
C THR A 663 0.37 -40.32 -54.18
N LYS A 664 0.38 -41.26 -53.22
CA LYS A 664 -0.24 -41.11 -51.89
C LYS A 664 0.65 -40.29 -50.96
N THR A 665 0.32 -39.03 -50.71
CA THR A 665 0.89 -38.28 -49.58
C THR A 665 0.29 -38.78 -48.27
N SER A 666 1.10 -39.42 -47.43
CA SER A 666 0.73 -39.73 -46.05
C SER A 666 0.50 -38.44 -45.24
N PRO A 667 -0.37 -38.44 -44.21
CA PRO A 667 -0.57 -37.27 -43.35
C PRO A 667 0.76 -36.83 -42.72
N ALA A 668 0.98 -35.51 -42.70
CA ALA A 668 2.21 -34.93 -42.18
C ALA A 668 2.42 -35.34 -40.71
N LYS A 669 3.57 -35.93 -40.40
CA LYS A 669 3.91 -36.38 -39.04
C LYS A 669 3.93 -35.17 -38.11
N THR A 670 3.15 -35.23 -37.04
CA THR A 670 3.25 -34.26 -35.95
C THR A 670 4.71 -34.19 -35.46
N PRO A 671 5.24 -32.98 -35.21
CA PRO A 671 6.63 -32.84 -34.76
C PRO A 671 6.80 -33.59 -33.44
N LYS A 672 7.70 -34.58 -33.41
CA LYS A 672 8.00 -35.35 -32.19
C LYS A 672 8.31 -34.37 -31.07
N LYS A 673 7.47 -34.33 -30.02
CA LYS A 673 7.71 -33.51 -28.84
C LYS A 673 9.12 -33.78 -28.33
N MET A 674 10.01 -32.79 -28.43
CA MET A 674 11.35 -32.91 -27.89
C MET A 674 11.25 -33.14 -26.38
N LYS A 675 11.91 -34.19 -25.89
CA LYS A 675 11.93 -34.51 -24.46
C LYS A 675 12.71 -33.42 -23.74
N VAL A 676 12.01 -32.61 -22.95
CA VAL A 676 12.58 -31.57 -22.09
C VAL A 676 13.60 -32.24 -21.15
N GLU A 677 14.74 -31.59 -20.91
CA GLU A 677 15.70 -32.08 -19.93
C GLU A 677 15.08 -32.00 -18.54
N GLN A 678 15.07 -33.14 -17.85
CA GLN A 678 14.59 -33.27 -16.49
C GLN A 678 15.34 -32.28 -15.57
N TYR A 679 14.60 -31.62 -14.68
CA TYR A 679 15.17 -30.67 -13.72
C TYR A 679 16.28 -31.34 -12.90
N LYS A 680 17.44 -30.68 -12.80
CA LYS A 680 18.64 -31.24 -12.18
C LYS A 680 18.82 -30.71 -10.76
N LEU A 681 18.31 -31.50 -9.82
CA LEU A 681 18.60 -31.33 -8.40
C LEU A 681 20.09 -31.50 -8.11
N THR A 682 20.66 -30.61 -7.30
CA THR A 682 22.02 -30.73 -6.77
C THR A 682 22.14 -31.95 -5.84
N LYS A 683 23.37 -32.34 -5.47
CA LYS A 683 23.58 -33.39 -4.45
C LYS A 683 22.93 -33.02 -3.11
N GLU A 684 23.01 -31.74 -2.76
CA GLU A 684 22.52 -31.14 -1.53
C GLU A 684 20.99 -31.06 -1.50
N GLN A 685 20.36 -30.58 -2.58
CA GLN A 685 18.90 -30.58 -2.72
C GLN A 685 18.32 -31.99 -2.59
N LYS A 686 18.98 -33.01 -3.16
CA LYS A 686 18.59 -34.42 -2.99
C LYS A 686 18.76 -34.94 -1.57
N ALA A 687 19.72 -34.41 -0.81
CA ALA A 687 19.91 -34.76 0.60
C ALA A 687 18.81 -34.14 1.47
N LEU A 688 18.50 -32.84 1.27
CA LEU A 688 17.44 -32.14 2.01
C LEU A 688 16.05 -32.70 1.73
N ILE A 689 15.73 -33.01 0.46
CA ILE A 689 14.46 -33.70 0.10
C ILE A 689 14.37 -35.08 0.77
N LYS A 690 15.52 -35.77 0.97
CA LYS A 690 15.54 -37.06 1.66
C LYS A 690 15.45 -36.93 3.18
N SER A 691 15.94 -35.85 3.78
CA SER A 691 15.82 -35.59 5.23
C SER A 691 14.48 -34.99 5.65
N ASP A 692 13.63 -34.60 4.70
CA ASP A 692 12.24 -34.21 4.93
C ASP A 692 11.31 -35.44 4.87
N GLU A 693 11.49 -36.36 5.82
CA GLU A 693 10.75 -37.63 5.85
C GLU A 693 9.23 -37.42 6.05
N ALA A 694 8.82 -36.35 6.72
CA ALA A 694 7.42 -36.00 6.95
C ALA A 694 6.66 -35.70 5.64
N ASN A 695 7.33 -35.07 4.66
CA ASN A 695 6.76 -34.74 3.36
C ASN A 695 7.09 -35.74 2.26
N LYS A 696 7.61 -36.93 2.59
CA LYS A 696 8.04 -37.95 1.62
C LYS A 696 7.01 -38.26 0.52
N LYS A 697 5.71 -38.19 0.81
CA LYS A 697 4.63 -38.34 -0.18
C LYS A 697 4.51 -37.13 -1.11
N VAL A 698 4.43 -35.92 -0.55
CA VAL A 698 4.35 -34.64 -1.30
C VAL A 698 5.59 -34.44 -2.18
N TRP A 699 6.78 -34.78 -1.66
CA TRP A 699 8.00 -34.83 -2.46
C TRP A 699 7.94 -35.89 -3.55
N GLY A 700 7.37 -37.08 -3.33
CA GLY A 700 7.12 -38.05 -4.39
C GLY A 700 6.32 -37.46 -5.56
N GLU A 701 5.17 -36.86 -5.25
CA GLU A 701 4.27 -36.22 -6.23
C GLU A 701 4.93 -35.04 -6.97
N ALA A 702 5.74 -34.23 -6.28
CA ALA A 702 6.56 -33.20 -6.91
C ALA A 702 7.65 -33.78 -7.82
N MET A 703 8.31 -34.88 -7.40
CA MET A 703 9.48 -35.45 -8.07
C MET A 703 9.14 -36.17 -9.38
N GLU A 704 7.92 -36.69 -9.54
CA GLU A 704 7.40 -37.13 -10.85
C GLU A 704 7.41 -35.99 -11.88
N SER A 705 7.15 -34.76 -11.41
CA SER A 705 7.13 -33.54 -12.22
C SER A 705 8.52 -32.95 -12.50
N LEU A 706 9.62 -33.58 -12.06
CA LEU A 706 10.98 -33.22 -12.51
C LEU A 706 11.09 -33.24 -14.06
N SER A 707 10.30 -34.08 -14.72
CA SER A 707 10.22 -34.20 -16.18
C SER A 707 9.75 -32.91 -16.90
N LEU A 708 9.20 -31.94 -16.17
CA LEU A 708 8.74 -30.64 -16.69
C LEU A 708 9.86 -29.59 -16.88
N GLY A 709 11.12 -29.93 -16.56
CA GLY A 709 12.24 -28.99 -16.66
C GLY A 709 12.07 -27.82 -15.68
N PRO A 710 12.27 -26.54 -16.08
CA PRO A 710 12.13 -25.39 -15.18
C PRO A 710 10.77 -25.32 -14.48
N LYS A 711 9.70 -25.78 -15.14
CA LYS A 711 8.33 -25.79 -14.60
C LYS A 711 8.14 -26.77 -13.44
N PHE A 712 9.13 -27.59 -13.11
CA PHE A 712 9.20 -28.30 -11.83
C PHE A 712 9.06 -27.34 -10.65
N LEU A 713 9.69 -26.15 -10.69
CA LEU A 713 9.61 -25.19 -9.59
C LEU A 713 8.19 -24.63 -9.42
N ASN A 714 7.41 -24.47 -10.50
CA ASN A 714 5.99 -24.14 -10.39
C ASN A 714 5.15 -25.26 -9.75
N LYS A 715 5.58 -26.53 -9.88
CA LYS A 715 4.91 -27.65 -9.20
C LYS A 715 5.31 -27.73 -7.72
N VAL A 716 6.57 -27.46 -7.38
CA VAL A 716 7.02 -27.33 -5.99
C VAL A 716 6.30 -26.16 -5.31
N GLU A 717 6.18 -25.01 -5.99
CA GLU A 717 5.36 -23.87 -5.59
C GLU A 717 3.93 -24.32 -5.28
N GLU A 718 3.24 -24.94 -6.25
CA GLU A 718 1.84 -25.40 -6.12
C GLU A 718 1.61 -26.37 -4.94
N VAL A 719 2.45 -27.39 -4.74
CA VAL A 719 2.24 -28.40 -3.68
C VAL A 719 2.71 -27.95 -2.29
N PHE A 720 3.50 -26.88 -2.21
CA PHE A 720 3.93 -26.25 -0.96
C PHE A 720 3.35 -24.83 -0.80
N LEU A 721 2.19 -24.55 -1.42
CA LEU A 721 1.38 -23.37 -1.06
C LEU A 721 0.75 -23.56 0.32
N CYS A 722 0.82 -22.53 1.16
CA CYS A 722 0.06 -22.48 2.39
C CYS A 722 -1.41 -22.22 2.09
N ILE A 723 -2.31 -23.12 2.48
CA ILE A 723 -3.76 -22.97 2.28
C ILE A 723 -4.33 -21.67 2.87
N CYS A 724 -3.66 -21.09 3.87
CA CYS A 724 -4.12 -19.88 4.57
C CYS A 724 -3.77 -18.58 3.84
N CYS A 725 -2.56 -18.43 3.28
CA CYS A 725 -2.10 -17.20 2.62
C CYS A 725 -1.93 -17.33 1.09
N GLN A 726 -2.01 -18.55 0.53
CA GLN A 726 -1.84 -18.86 -0.89
C GLN A 726 -0.47 -18.51 -1.49
N GLU A 727 0.55 -18.42 -0.62
CA GLU A 727 1.96 -18.28 -1.00
C GLU A 727 2.75 -19.53 -0.61
N VAL A 728 3.96 -19.71 -1.18
CA VAL A 728 4.87 -20.79 -0.77
C VAL A 728 5.17 -20.69 0.72
N VAL A 729 5.02 -21.80 1.44
CA VAL A 729 5.11 -21.88 2.91
C VAL A 729 6.40 -21.28 3.46
N PHE A 730 6.27 -20.44 4.48
CA PHE A 730 7.37 -19.81 5.21
C PHE A 730 7.31 -20.20 6.69
N GLN A 731 8.47 -20.54 7.26
CA GLN A 731 8.58 -21.29 8.52
C GLN A 731 7.59 -22.48 8.55
N PRO A 732 7.65 -23.42 7.60
CA PRO A 732 6.64 -24.47 7.47
C PRO A 732 6.54 -25.34 8.72
N ILE A 733 5.31 -25.51 9.20
CA ILE A 733 4.93 -26.62 10.08
C ILE A 733 4.35 -27.71 9.17
N THR A 734 4.93 -28.90 9.21
CA THR A 734 4.33 -30.10 8.62
C THR A 734 3.52 -30.79 9.72
N THR A 735 2.20 -30.81 9.58
CA THR A 735 1.30 -31.42 10.59
C THR A 735 1.42 -32.94 10.58
N GLU A 736 0.92 -33.61 11.62
CA GLU A 736 0.91 -35.08 11.71
C GLU A 736 0.04 -35.73 10.63
N CYS A 737 -1.01 -35.03 10.19
CA CYS A 737 -1.80 -35.35 9.00
C CYS A 737 -1.13 -34.93 7.67
N GLN A 738 0.18 -34.67 7.66
CA GLN A 738 1.05 -34.45 6.50
C GLN A 738 0.66 -33.25 5.59
N HIS A 739 0.17 -32.16 6.19
CA HIS A 739 -0.10 -30.91 5.47
C HIS A 739 0.88 -29.81 5.90
N ASN A 740 1.25 -28.93 4.96
CA ASN A 740 2.19 -27.84 5.21
C ASN A 740 1.48 -26.50 5.36
N VAL A 741 1.76 -25.81 6.46
CA VAL A 741 1.18 -24.51 6.79
C VAL A 741 2.29 -23.60 7.30
N CYS A 742 2.31 -22.32 6.94
CA CYS A 742 3.25 -21.37 7.54
C CYS A 742 3.07 -21.35 9.06
N ARG A 743 4.15 -21.28 9.85
CA ARG A 743 4.08 -21.19 11.31
C ARG A 743 3.12 -20.10 11.78
N GLU A 744 3.23 -18.90 11.23
CA GLU A 744 2.29 -17.82 11.57
C GLU A 744 0.84 -18.15 11.21
N CYS A 745 0.59 -18.80 10.08
CA CYS A 745 -0.77 -19.18 9.69
C CYS A 745 -1.37 -20.24 10.62
N LEU A 746 -0.58 -21.23 11.05
CA LEU A 746 -1.03 -22.25 12.01
C LEU A 746 -1.17 -21.66 13.42
N GLN A 747 -0.27 -20.77 13.83
CA GLN A 747 -0.38 -20.01 15.09
C GLN A 747 -1.62 -19.10 15.09
N ARG A 748 -1.95 -18.42 13.98
CA ARG A 748 -3.18 -17.65 13.84
C ARG A 748 -4.43 -18.55 13.92
N SER A 749 -4.39 -19.77 13.38
CA SER A 749 -5.46 -20.78 13.54
C SER A 749 -5.66 -21.18 15.00
N PHE A 750 -4.59 -21.52 15.72
CA PHE A 750 -4.65 -21.93 17.14
C PHE A 750 -5.00 -20.77 18.08
N LYS A 751 -4.57 -19.54 17.78
CA LYS A 751 -5.00 -18.32 18.49
C LYS A 751 -6.50 -18.00 18.30
N ALA A 752 -7.13 -18.51 17.25
CA ALA A 752 -8.57 -18.47 17.04
C ALA A 752 -9.29 -19.72 17.59
N GLU A 753 -8.65 -20.48 18.47
CA GLU A 753 -9.10 -21.78 19.02
C GLU A 753 -9.41 -22.87 17.97
N VAL A 754 -8.97 -22.68 16.72
CA VAL A 754 -9.07 -23.70 15.66
C VAL A 754 -7.82 -24.57 15.72
N TYR A 755 -7.83 -25.52 16.65
CA TYR A 755 -6.81 -26.55 16.87
C TYR A 755 -6.79 -27.66 15.81
N THR A 756 -7.50 -27.47 14.70
CA THR A 756 -7.53 -28.44 13.58
C THR A 756 -6.65 -27.97 12.43
N CYS A 757 -6.11 -28.89 11.66
CA CYS A 757 -5.32 -28.61 10.46
C CYS A 757 -6.14 -27.77 9.45
N PRO A 758 -5.70 -26.54 9.08
CA PRO A 758 -6.45 -25.67 8.15
C PRO A 758 -6.74 -26.26 6.76
N ALA A 759 -6.00 -27.29 6.33
CA ALA A 759 -6.18 -27.92 5.02
C ALA A 759 -7.19 -29.08 5.02
N CYS A 760 -7.27 -29.87 6.11
CA CYS A 760 -8.06 -31.12 6.14
C CYS A 760 -8.96 -31.28 7.38
N ARG A 761 -8.92 -30.35 8.33
CA ARG A 761 -9.70 -30.34 9.59
C ARG A 761 -9.48 -31.54 10.52
N HIS A 762 -8.39 -32.29 10.34
CA HIS A 762 -7.92 -33.23 11.36
C HIS A 762 -7.58 -32.46 12.64
N ASP A 763 -8.04 -32.94 13.80
CA ASP A 763 -7.69 -32.35 15.09
C ASP A 763 -6.22 -32.60 15.41
N LEU A 764 -5.54 -31.58 15.91
CA LEU A 764 -4.13 -31.59 16.33
C LEU A 764 -4.00 -31.37 17.85
N GLY A 765 -5.09 -31.03 18.54
CA GLY A 765 -5.14 -30.77 19.98
C GLY A 765 -4.54 -29.43 20.42
N LYS A 766 -4.99 -28.92 21.58
CA LYS A 766 -4.60 -27.60 22.11
C LYS A 766 -3.08 -27.43 22.30
N ASN A 767 -2.36 -28.52 22.59
CA ASN A 767 -0.94 -28.53 22.96
C ASN A 767 -0.01 -28.96 21.80
N TYR A 768 -0.45 -28.86 20.54
CA TYR A 768 0.34 -29.31 19.39
C TYR A 768 1.70 -28.60 19.28
N SER A 769 2.78 -29.38 19.12
CA SER A 769 4.14 -28.85 19.00
C SER A 769 4.40 -28.29 17.60
N MET A 770 4.31 -26.97 17.44
CA MET A 770 4.60 -26.26 16.18
C MET A 770 6.11 -26.14 15.91
N ALA A 771 6.79 -27.29 15.81
CA ALA A 771 8.18 -27.36 15.38
C ALA A 771 8.30 -27.03 13.89
N VAL A 772 9.13 -26.04 13.54
CA VAL A 772 9.41 -25.70 12.14
C VAL A 772 10.19 -26.81 11.48
N ASN A 773 9.68 -27.32 10.36
CA ASN A 773 10.36 -28.29 9.51
C ASN A 773 11.53 -27.61 8.79
N LYS A 774 12.71 -27.66 9.42
CA LYS A 774 13.94 -27.07 8.88
C LYS A 774 14.33 -27.71 7.55
N SER A 775 14.23 -29.03 7.40
CA SER A 775 14.50 -29.72 6.13
C SER A 775 13.68 -29.13 4.98
N LEU A 776 12.39 -28.88 5.19
CA LEU A 776 11.50 -28.24 4.21
C LEU A 776 11.84 -26.74 4.00
N GLN A 777 12.13 -26.01 5.08
CA GLN A 777 12.49 -24.59 4.98
C GLN A 777 13.79 -24.39 4.17
N ASP A 778 14.79 -25.24 4.39
CA ASP A 778 16.11 -25.12 3.78
C ASP A 778 16.06 -25.48 2.28
N ILE A 779 15.32 -26.53 1.90
CA ILE A 779 15.11 -26.85 0.47
C ILE A 779 14.27 -25.79 -0.25
N LEU A 780 13.24 -25.22 0.39
CA LEU A 780 12.46 -24.13 -0.21
C LEU A 780 13.29 -22.84 -0.36
N ASN A 781 14.17 -22.54 0.59
CA ASN A 781 15.17 -21.46 0.43
C ASN A 781 16.10 -21.70 -0.77
N GLN A 782 16.50 -22.95 -1.04
CA GLN A 782 17.33 -23.28 -2.21
C GLN A 782 16.56 -23.27 -3.54
N PHE A 783 15.25 -23.52 -3.53
CA PHE A 783 14.41 -23.46 -4.73
C PHE A 783 13.88 -22.06 -5.05
N PHE A 784 13.63 -21.24 -4.02
CA PHE A 784 13.07 -19.89 -4.15
C PHE A 784 13.94 -18.86 -3.39
N PRO A 785 15.20 -18.60 -3.80
CA PRO A 785 16.08 -17.67 -3.09
C PRO A 785 15.46 -16.28 -2.92
N GLY A 786 15.37 -15.82 -1.68
CA GLY A 786 14.77 -14.53 -1.32
C GLY A 786 13.25 -14.53 -1.16
N TYR A 787 12.55 -15.66 -1.27
CA TYR A 787 11.10 -15.73 -0.99
C TYR A 787 10.72 -15.50 0.49
N SER A 788 11.72 -15.46 1.36
CA SER A 788 11.66 -15.05 2.78
C SER A 788 11.86 -13.54 2.99
N ASN A 789 12.25 -12.78 1.96
CA ASN A 789 12.64 -11.38 2.14
C ASN A 789 11.40 -10.49 2.26
N GLY A 790 11.10 -10.05 3.48
CA GLY A 790 9.92 -9.22 3.78
C GLY A 790 8.67 -10.04 4.10
N ARG A 791 8.83 -11.26 4.64
CA ARG A 791 7.78 -12.11 5.22
C ARG A 791 8.26 -12.69 6.56
#